data_AF-A0A431L154-F1
#
_entry.id   AF-A0A431L154-F1
#
_cell.length_a   1.000
_cell.length_b   1.000
_cell.length_c   1.000
_cell.angle_alpha   90.00
_cell.angle_beta   90.00
_cell.angle_gamma   90.00
#
_symmetry.space_group_name_H-M   'P 1'
#
loop_
_entity.id
_entity.type
_entity.pdbx_description
1 polymer ?
#
loop_
_entity_poly.entity_id
_entity_poly.type
_entity_poly.pdbx_seq_one_letter_code
_entity_poly.pdbx_strand_id
1 'polypeptide(L)'
;MKSEHTLNHAKTNEQHKGAQPHHSTDKADHIVFSPLYAEKNHPVPKHVIDFDHPALHLKAIDGRKQDRIDATKSVEEHIRAGTFKKESDAGKPVDSLRPEDKNKPAESAKPPKITVLYENKNPEAHTPQPNYIVKKDGSISVLRNPEGPPHDTDVVIQVDRDAKQTGAPDKVQQKSIDDLVAYQGARIIEKFGAELKEIATPHGKLKQVEINDAQNLVSDKVEQKFGDKLPPDVSKFAPPPMPIDVKHTSDMMNRVQGSGGHVTVPRESAPGRHPGDATPAGVDQMIPARSVPQSPKETDSVAAAKDAAAALFDPERKHPYQTIKENSDHSYRIGRYGLNQGFTLLGLAELMGVDLGDPPDMAKLQAYLQQHPQALEKSIQAYAARIQHDADNAHLSPHDPLRESIKQLQHLAKSLDNPQFQNDFVKFLNDMNGSGQPITHERLARFMPKELQELIAESGITHESKLLGENPHHLSDRGAGTIALAVLLGRTPNTSDIENAQYADYTRAGSNMYKLAESRMQSLGDITVSDAQGKIIAAADHSVGRAMWQKYLAGGRLGCAASVSAVLNEAGFSYASAVGVSALQDQLLAHGWTISGSPRPGDVVCGYRKPKGSGPGGSAHTGIVGPDGTWDNHSSTKIWSHDPLSAWNRHAYPAGVVFLHPPGA
;
A
#
# COMPACT_ATOMS: atom_id res chain seq x y z
N MET A 1 11.92 74.46 -13.47
CA MET A 1 12.43 74.28 -12.09
C MET A 1 12.69 72.79 -11.93
N LYS A 2 13.86 72.23 -12.26
CA LYS A 2 15.19 72.24 -11.61
C LYS A 2 15.18 71.83 -10.13
N SER A 3 15.62 70.58 -9.86
CA SER A 3 16.48 70.09 -8.76
C SER A 3 16.41 68.54 -8.78
N GLU A 4 17.33 67.78 -9.40
CA GLU A 4 18.70 67.44 -8.96
C GLU A 4 18.91 67.38 -7.44
N HIS A 5 19.07 66.16 -6.92
CA HIS A 5 19.93 65.90 -5.76
C HIS A 5 20.62 64.53 -5.91
N THR A 6 21.93 64.62 -6.08
CA THR A 6 22.98 63.60 -5.96
C THR A 6 23.14 63.15 -4.51
N LEU A 7 23.49 61.87 -4.29
CA LEU A 7 24.17 61.46 -3.05
C LEU A 7 25.24 60.40 -3.30
N ASN A 8 26.36 60.63 -2.63
CA ASN A 8 27.70 60.10 -2.87
C ASN A 8 27.95 58.73 -2.25
N HIS A 9 28.99 58.10 -2.81
CA HIS A 9 29.77 56.99 -2.28
C HIS A 9 30.15 57.10 -0.79
N ALA A 10 30.10 55.96 -0.09
CA ALA A 10 31.07 55.61 0.95
C ALA A 10 31.41 54.11 0.84
N LYS A 11 32.67 53.83 0.49
CA LYS A 11 33.30 52.52 0.64
C LYS A 11 33.90 52.45 2.04
N THR A 12 33.58 51.43 2.81
CA THR A 12 34.34 51.05 4.01
C THR A 12 34.89 49.63 3.82
N ASN A 13 36.21 49.59 3.69
CA ASN A 13 37.05 48.41 3.83
C ASN A 13 37.20 48.14 5.34
N GLU A 14 36.79 46.97 5.83
CA GLU A 14 37.27 46.45 7.11
C GLU A 14 38.00 45.13 6.90
N GLN A 15 39.29 45.19 7.23
CA GLN A 15 40.20 44.06 7.39
C GLN A 15 39.84 43.33 8.69
N HIS A 16 39.53 42.04 8.63
CA HIS A 16 39.64 41.18 9.80
C HIS A 16 40.79 40.17 9.62
N LYS A 17 41.75 40.33 10.53
CA LYS A 17 42.94 39.51 10.73
C LYS A 17 42.56 38.12 11.24
N GLY A 18 43.41 37.16 10.91
CA GLY A 18 43.27 35.75 11.22
C GLY A 18 43.35 35.43 12.71
N ALA A 19 42.69 34.32 13.06
CA ALA A 19 42.88 33.60 14.31
C ALA A 19 43.30 32.16 13.96
N GLN A 20 44.39 31.71 14.57
CA GLN A 20 44.92 30.35 14.46
C GLN A 20 44.03 29.34 15.21
N PRO A 21 44.03 28.06 14.80
CA PRO A 21 43.28 27.02 15.49
C PRO A 21 44.05 26.48 16.73
N HIS A 22 43.36 26.44 17.86
CA HIS A 22 43.80 25.71 19.05
C HIS A 22 43.58 24.21 18.85
N HIS A 23 44.66 23.43 18.95
CA HIS A 23 44.63 21.99 19.15
C HIS A 23 44.11 21.67 20.56
N SER A 24 42.96 21.00 20.64
CA SER A 24 42.54 20.26 21.84
C SER A 24 42.74 18.77 21.58
N THR A 25 43.64 18.17 22.36
CA THR A 25 43.82 16.72 22.46
C THR A 25 42.98 16.21 23.61
N ASP A 26 41.79 15.67 23.32
CA ASP A 26 41.01 14.97 24.33
C ASP A 26 41.37 13.49 24.39
N LYS A 27 41.72 13.09 25.61
CA LYS A 27 42.10 11.75 26.02
C LYS A 27 40.86 10.86 26.13
N ALA A 28 41.01 9.64 25.66
CA ALA A 28 40.04 8.57 25.81
C ALA A 28 39.98 8.10 27.28
N ASP A 29 38.83 8.27 27.92
CA ASP A 29 38.49 7.60 29.17
C ASP A 29 37.75 6.30 28.86
N HIS A 30 38.37 5.18 29.26
CA HIS A 30 37.82 3.85 29.22
C HIS A 30 36.70 3.70 30.26
N ILE A 31 35.46 3.52 29.81
CA ILE A 31 34.35 3.06 30.66
C ILE A 31 34.28 1.52 30.57
N VAL A 32 34.61 0.87 31.68
CA VAL A 32 34.48 -0.57 31.91
C VAL A 32 33.04 -0.86 32.34
N PHE A 33 32.26 -1.56 31.52
CA PHE A 33 30.96 -2.11 31.92
C PHE A 33 31.15 -3.51 32.53
N SER A 34 30.73 -3.68 33.78
CA SER A 34 30.59 -4.99 34.44
C SER A 34 29.20 -5.59 34.14
N PRO A 35 29.07 -6.90 33.89
CA PRO A 35 27.79 -7.54 33.62
C PRO A 35 27.23 -8.17 34.91
N LEU A 36 26.09 -7.68 35.38
CA LEU A 36 25.28 -8.35 36.39
C LEU A 36 23.81 -8.11 36.04
N TYR A 37 23.11 -9.15 35.59
CA TYR A 37 21.81 -9.58 36.11
C TYR A 37 21.37 -10.82 35.31
N ALA A 38 21.46 -11.98 35.97
CA ALA A 38 20.84 -13.22 35.53
C ALA A 38 19.42 -13.26 36.10
N GLU A 39 18.41 -13.24 35.22
CA GLU A 39 17.02 -13.45 35.63
C GLU A 39 16.56 -14.88 35.34
N LYS A 40 15.76 -15.36 36.29
CA LYS A 40 15.34 -16.74 36.49
C LYS A 40 14.16 -17.10 35.59
N ASN A 41 14.26 -18.28 34.98
CA ASN A 41 13.15 -18.96 34.30
C ASN A 41 11.99 -19.26 35.26
N HIS A 42 10.79 -18.79 34.91
CA HIS A 42 9.52 -19.29 35.47
C HIS A 42 8.70 -19.98 34.37
N PRO A 43 8.03 -21.10 34.67
CA PRO A 43 7.34 -21.93 33.68
C PRO A 43 5.96 -21.38 33.30
N VAL A 44 5.65 -21.47 32.01
CA VAL A 44 4.35 -21.12 31.40
C VAL A 44 3.29 -22.18 31.74
N PRO A 45 2.08 -21.81 32.21
CA PRO A 45 0.98 -22.76 32.35
C PRO A 45 0.33 -23.06 30.99
N LYS A 46 0.21 -24.36 30.67
CA LYS A 46 -0.61 -24.85 29.55
C LYS A 46 -2.09 -24.79 29.95
N HIS A 47 -2.85 -23.89 29.34
CA HIS A 47 -4.31 -23.97 29.32
C HIS A 47 -4.78 -24.59 27.99
N VAL A 48 -5.26 -25.82 28.09
CA VAL A 48 -6.09 -26.48 27.07
C VAL A 48 -7.49 -25.87 27.21
N ILE A 49 -8.02 -25.32 26.12
CA ILE A 49 -9.42 -24.91 26.06
C ILE A 49 -10.10 -25.70 24.95
N ASP A 50 -10.94 -26.65 25.38
CA ASP A 50 -11.94 -27.35 24.59
C ASP A 50 -13.13 -26.40 24.37
N PHE A 51 -13.60 -26.28 23.13
CA PHE A 51 -14.86 -25.60 22.82
C PHE A 51 -15.71 -26.48 21.90
N ASP A 52 -16.57 -27.28 22.52
CA ASP A 52 -17.84 -27.71 21.95
C ASP A 52 -18.79 -26.51 21.91
N HIS A 53 -19.31 -26.16 20.73
CA HIS A 53 -20.41 -25.21 20.61
C HIS A 53 -21.59 -25.79 19.80
N PRO A 54 -22.83 -25.65 20.29
CA PRO A 54 -24.02 -26.18 19.64
C PRO A 54 -24.54 -25.24 18.55
N ALA A 55 -25.03 -25.84 17.46
CA ALA A 55 -25.62 -25.18 16.32
C ALA A 55 -26.95 -24.48 16.67
N LEU A 56 -27.12 -23.23 16.22
CA LEU A 56 -28.40 -22.52 16.19
C LEU A 56 -28.79 -22.20 14.74
N HIS A 57 -29.96 -22.73 14.36
CA HIS A 57 -30.61 -22.59 13.06
C HIS A 57 -31.10 -21.16 12.79
N LEU A 58 -30.72 -20.61 11.63
CA LEU A 58 -31.40 -19.48 10.98
C LEU A 58 -32.00 -19.95 9.65
N LYS A 59 -33.30 -19.73 9.48
CA LYS A 59 -34.08 -20.12 8.30
C LYS A 59 -33.72 -19.24 7.09
N ALA A 60 -33.50 -19.90 5.96
CA ALA A 60 -33.10 -19.35 4.67
C ALA A 60 -34.27 -18.74 3.89
N ILE A 61 -33.97 -17.68 3.15
CA ILE A 61 -34.72 -17.22 1.97
C ILE A 61 -33.84 -17.63 0.78
N ASP A 62 -34.37 -18.50 -0.10
CA ASP A 62 -33.72 -19.20 -1.22
C ASP A 62 -32.33 -19.80 -0.96
N GLY A 63 -32.32 -20.78 -0.06
CA GLY A 63 -31.14 -21.50 0.41
C GLY A 63 -30.63 -22.59 -0.51
N ARG A 64 -29.90 -22.22 -1.56
CA ARG A 64 -28.75 -23.05 -1.99
C ARG A 64 -27.48 -22.34 -1.55
N LYS A 65 -26.97 -22.70 -0.36
CA LYS A 65 -25.54 -22.51 -0.11
C LYS A 65 -24.85 -23.29 -1.22
N GLN A 66 -24.14 -22.59 -2.09
CA GLN A 66 -23.25 -23.26 -3.04
C GLN A 66 -22.16 -23.90 -2.19
N ASP A 67 -22.34 -25.20 -1.92
CA ASP A 67 -21.40 -25.97 -1.12
C ASP A 67 -20.03 -25.88 -1.79
N ARG A 68 -19.00 -25.70 -0.97
CA ARG A 68 -17.60 -25.62 -1.41
C ARG A 68 -17.29 -26.82 -2.32
N ILE A 69 -16.62 -26.58 -3.46
CA ILE A 69 -16.23 -27.66 -4.38
C ILE A 69 -15.29 -28.61 -3.65
N ASP A 70 -15.76 -29.83 -3.41
CA ASP A 70 -15.04 -30.89 -2.73
C ASP A 70 -14.03 -31.56 -3.68
N ALA A 71 -12.73 -31.39 -3.41
CA ALA A 71 -11.66 -31.93 -4.24
C ALA A 71 -11.60 -33.46 -4.26
N THR A 72 -12.24 -34.15 -3.30
CA THR A 72 -12.25 -35.61 -3.29
C THR A 72 -13.34 -36.22 -4.18
N LYS A 73 -14.22 -35.38 -4.75
CA LYS A 73 -15.32 -35.82 -5.60
C LYS A 73 -14.98 -35.63 -7.08
N SER A 74 -15.40 -36.58 -7.91
CA SER A 74 -15.26 -36.47 -9.36
C SER A 74 -16.18 -35.40 -9.94
N VAL A 75 -15.93 -34.99 -11.18
CA VAL A 75 -16.80 -34.06 -11.90
C VAL A 75 -18.23 -34.60 -12.01
N GLU A 76 -18.41 -35.91 -12.26
CA GLU A 76 -19.73 -36.55 -12.27
C GLU A 76 -20.43 -36.52 -10.91
N GLU A 77 -19.69 -36.62 -9.82
CA GLU A 77 -20.25 -36.51 -8.48
C GLU A 77 -20.73 -35.09 -8.18
N HIS A 78 -19.97 -34.08 -8.59
CA HIS A 78 -20.39 -32.68 -8.50
C HIS A 78 -21.60 -32.38 -9.40
N ILE A 79 -21.68 -32.99 -10.58
CA ILE A 79 -22.87 -32.90 -11.43
C ILE A 79 -24.08 -33.55 -10.75
N ARG A 80 -23.92 -34.75 -10.19
CA ARG A 80 -25.00 -35.46 -9.47
C ARG A 80 -25.45 -34.72 -8.22
N ALA A 81 -24.53 -34.06 -7.52
CA ALA A 81 -24.81 -33.23 -6.35
C ALA A 81 -25.44 -31.87 -6.70
N GLY A 82 -25.41 -31.47 -7.98
CA GLY A 82 -25.89 -30.16 -8.44
C GLY A 82 -24.92 -29.01 -8.17
N THR A 83 -23.71 -29.29 -7.69
CA THR A 83 -22.62 -28.31 -7.54
C THR A 83 -22.16 -27.80 -8.90
N PHE A 84 -22.10 -28.71 -9.89
CA PHE A 84 -21.89 -28.35 -11.29
C PHE A 84 -23.16 -28.61 -12.11
N LYS A 85 -23.45 -27.73 -13.07
CA LYS A 85 -24.52 -27.93 -14.04
C LYS A 85 -23.93 -28.63 -15.26
N LYS A 86 -24.51 -29.76 -15.66
CA LYS A 86 -24.21 -30.34 -16.97
C LYS A 86 -24.99 -29.54 -18.01
N GLU A 87 -24.31 -28.92 -18.97
CA GLU A 87 -24.99 -28.24 -20.08
C GLU A 87 -25.65 -29.34 -20.93
N SER A 88 -27.00 -29.36 -21.00
CA SER A 88 -27.79 -30.46 -21.57
C SER A 88 -27.59 -30.65 -23.08
N ASP A 89 -27.05 -29.65 -23.76
CA ASP A 89 -27.04 -29.55 -25.22
C ASP A 89 -25.68 -29.19 -25.81
N ALA A 90 -24.59 -29.34 -25.05
CA ALA A 90 -23.22 -29.24 -25.56
C ALA A 90 -22.85 -30.49 -26.39
N GLY A 91 -23.56 -30.69 -27.51
CA GLY A 91 -23.33 -31.75 -28.47
C GLY A 91 -23.66 -33.15 -27.93
N LYS A 92 -24.15 -34.01 -28.83
CA LYS A 92 -23.93 -35.46 -28.68
C LYS A 92 -22.44 -35.66 -28.31
N PRO A 93 -22.08 -36.68 -27.49
CA PRO A 93 -20.67 -36.98 -27.24
C PRO A 93 -19.95 -36.87 -28.57
N VAL A 94 -18.91 -36.04 -28.63
CA VAL A 94 -18.06 -35.91 -29.80
C VAL A 94 -17.30 -37.22 -29.92
N ASP A 95 -18.02 -38.28 -30.29
CA ASP A 95 -17.48 -39.56 -30.75
C ASP A 95 -16.80 -39.37 -32.12
N SER A 96 -16.91 -38.15 -32.66
CA SER A 96 -16.09 -37.57 -33.70
C SER A 96 -14.89 -36.80 -33.15
N LEU A 97 -14.08 -37.39 -32.26
CA LEU A 97 -12.66 -37.33 -32.60
C LEU A 97 -12.60 -37.86 -34.02
N ARG A 98 -12.10 -37.06 -34.98
CA ARG A 98 -11.88 -37.60 -36.33
C ARG A 98 -11.13 -38.93 -36.14
N PRO A 99 -11.43 -40.00 -36.88
CA PRO A 99 -10.75 -41.30 -36.71
C PRO A 99 -9.22 -41.19 -36.68
N GLU A 100 -8.69 -40.12 -37.27
CA GLU A 100 -7.29 -39.68 -37.31
C GLU A 100 -6.73 -39.12 -35.98
N ASP A 101 -7.56 -38.65 -35.05
CA ASP A 101 -7.15 -38.23 -33.69
C ASP A 101 -7.23 -39.37 -32.66
N LYS A 102 -8.05 -40.41 -32.89
CA LYS A 102 -8.14 -41.60 -32.01
C LYS A 102 -6.86 -42.45 -32.02
N ASN A 103 -5.98 -42.25 -33.01
CA ASN A 103 -4.74 -43.02 -33.20
C ASN A 103 -3.46 -42.17 -33.13
N LYS A 104 -3.54 -40.85 -32.88
CA LYS A 104 -2.34 -40.12 -32.48
C LYS A 104 -1.99 -40.55 -31.07
N PRO A 105 -0.79 -41.12 -30.80
CA PRO A 105 -0.31 -41.21 -29.43
C PRO A 105 -0.48 -39.82 -28.83
N ALA A 106 -1.14 -39.72 -27.67
CA ALA A 106 -1.15 -38.48 -26.93
C ALA A 106 0.28 -37.92 -26.97
N GLU A 107 0.42 -36.66 -27.35
CA GLU A 107 1.72 -35.98 -27.41
C GLU A 107 2.23 -35.93 -25.96
N SER A 108 2.79 -37.06 -25.49
CA SER A 108 2.86 -37.52 -24.10
C SER A 108 3.96 -36.82 -23.31
N ALA A 109 4.23 -35.57 -23.66
CA ALA A 109 5.39 -34.84 -23.19
C ALA A 109 5.05 -33.44 -22.69
N LYS A 110 3.81 -32.95 -22.90
CA LYS A 110 3.40 -31.65 -22.37
C LYS A 110 2.78 -31.84 -20.98
N PRO A 111 3.31 -31.19 -19.94
CA PRO A 111 2.72 -31.26 -18.61
C PRO A 111 1.30 -30.71 -18.63
N PRO A 112 0.40 -31.25 -17.81
CA PRO A 112 -0.97 -30.76 -17.74
C PRO A 112 -1.02 -29.33 -17.18
N LYS A 113 -1.95 -28.53 -17.69
CA LYS A 113 -2.12 -27.11 -17.34
C LYS A 113 -3.58 -26.70 -17.27
N ILE A 114 -3.82 -25.54 -16.67
CA ILE A 114 -5.12 -24.89 -16.60
C ILE A 114 -5.03 -23.59 -17.39
N THR A 115 -5.97 -23.35 -18.30
CA THR A 115 -6.06 -22.09 -19.05
C THR A 115 -7.34 -21.37 -18.66
N VAL A 116 -7.25 -20.12 -18.23
CA VAL A 116 -8.42 -19.30 -17.84
C VAL A 116 -8.63 -18.19 -18.86
N LEU A 117 -9.85 -18.10 -19.41
CA LEU A 117 -10.19 -17.19 -20.52
C LEU A 117 -11.36 -16.27 -20.13
N TYR A 118 -11.19 -14.95 -20.25
CA TYR A 118 -12.24 -13.95 -20.04
C TYR A 118 -12.85 -13.49 -21.36
N GLU A 119 -13.78 -14.26 -21.90
CA GLU A 119 -14.41 -13.95 -23.18
C GLU A 119 -15.84 -14.45 -23.31
N ASN A 120 -16.62 -13.73 -24.11
CA ASN A 120 -18.02 -14.03 -24.43
C ASN A 120 -18.14 -14.56 -25.87
N LYS A 121 -17.24 -15.48 -26.24
CA LYS A 121 -17.31 -16.17 -27.52
C LYS A 121 -18.13 -17.44 -27.36
N ASN A 122 -18.73 -17.89 -28.47
CA ASN A 122 -19.35 -19.21 -28.55
C ASN A 122 -18.31 -20.26 -28.12
N PRO A 123 -18.59 -21.11 -27.13
CA PRO A 123 -17.71 -22.20 -26.68
C PRO A 123 -17.14 -23.04 -27.84
N GLU A 124 -17.91 -23.22 -28.92
CA GLU A 124 -17.51 -23.98 -30.11
C GLU A 124 -16.41 -23.28 -30.94
N ALA A 125 -16.21 -21.97 -30.77
CA ALA A 125 -15.23 -21.18 -31.50
C ALA A 125 -13.81 -21.24 -30.88
N HIS A 126 -13.65 -21.94 -29.75
CA HIS A 126 -12.35 -22.11 -29.10
C HIS A 126 -11.65 -23.40 -29.52
N THR A 127 -10.34 -23.29 -29.71
CA THR A 127 -9.44 -24.44 -29.86
C THR A 127 -8.29 -24.27 -28.86
N PRO A 128 -8.22 -25.06 -27.79
CA PRO A 128 -9.16 -26.12 -27.40
C PRO A 128 -10.50 -25.56 -26.89
N GLN A 129 -11.57 -26.35 -27.03
CA GLN A 129 -12.88 -26.00 -26.47
C GLN A 129 -12.83 -25.96 -24.94
N PRO A 130 -13.58 -25.05 -24.28
CA PRO A 130 -13.66 -24.98 -22.84
C PRO A 130 -14.25 -26.25 -22.22
N ASN A 131 -13.65 -26.68 -21.11
CA ASN A 131 -14.19 -27.72 -20.23
C ASN A 131 -15.31 -27.17 -19.35
N TYR A 132 -15.11 -25.95 -18.86
CA TYR A 132 -16.00 -25.28 -17.92
C TYR A 132 -16.36 -23.88 -18.39
N ILE A 133 -17.57 -23.44 -18.01
CA ILE A 133 -17.95 -22.03 -18.03
C ILE A 133 -18.32 -21.60 -16.61
N VAL A 134 -17.65 -20.57 -16.10
CA VAL A 134 -18.05 -19.87 -14.87
C VAL A 134 -18.95 -18.71 -15.22
N LYS A 135 -20.25 -18.84 -14.90
CA LYS A 135 -21.27 -17.82 -15.14
C LYS A 135 -21.14 -16.68 -14.13
N LYS A 136 -21.75 -15.54 -14.47
CA LYS A 136 -21.77 -14.33 -13.64
C LYS A 136 -22.38 -14.52 -12.26
N ASP A 137 -23.38 -15.40 -12.16
CA ASP A 137 -24.01 -15.75 -10.89
C ASP A 137 -23.13 -16.69 -10.02
N GLY A 138 -21.90 -16.98 -10.46
CA GLY A 138 -20.98 -17.92 -9.81
C GLY A 138 -21.31 -19.38 -10.09
N SER A 139 -22.34 -19.71 -10.87
CA SER A 139 -22.62 -21.10 -11.22
C SER A 139 -21.63 -21.63 -12.26
N ILE A 140 -21.31 -22.92 -12.17
CA ILE A 140 -20.32 -23.59 -13.01
C ILE A 140 -21.02 -24.59 -13.92
N SER A 141 -20.89 -24.39 -15.23
CA SER A 141 -21.34 -25.32 -16.26
C SER A 141 -20.19 -26.20 -16.72
N VAL A 142 -20.43 -27.51 -16.86
CA VAL A 142 -19.49 -28.47 -17.48
C VAL A 142 -19.93 -28.73 -18.91
N LEU A 143 -19.06 -28.39 -19.85
CA LEU A 143 -19.23 -28.71 -21.27
C LEU A 143 -18.57 -30.04 -21.61
N ARG A 144 -17.32 -30.23 -21.15
CA ARG A 144 -16.55 -31.47 -21.33
C ARG A 144 -15.88 -31.86 -20.02
N ASN A 145 -16.09 -33.09 -19.58
CA ASN A 145 -15.42 -33.60 -18.38
C ASN A 145 -13.93 -33.85 -18.65
N PRO A 146 -12.99 -33.09 -18.08
CA PRO A 146 -11.56 -33.33 -18.24
C PRO A 146 -11.08 -34.65 -17.59
N GLU A 147 -11.88 -35.21 -16.69
CA GLU A 147 -11.58 -36.50 -16.02
C GLU A 147 -12.07 -37.72 -16.81
N GLY A 148 -12.80 -37.51 -17.92
CA GLY A 148 -13.25 -38.59 -18.78
C GLY A 148 -12.08 -39.26 -19.54
N PRO A 149 -12.30 -40.44 -20.15
CA PRO A 149 -11.33 -41.04 -21.07
C PRO A 149 -11.51 -40.47 -22.51
N PRO A 150 -10.46 -39.93 -23.16
CA PRO A 150 -9.12 -39.67 -22.62
C PRO A 150 -9.11 -38.44 -21.71
N HIS A 151 -8.21 -38.45 -20.71
CA HIS A 151 -8.04 -37.32 -19.81
C HIS A 151 -7.54 -36.10 -20.56
N ASP A 152 -8.11 -34.94 -20.28
CA ASP A 152 -7.60 -33.68 -20.84
C ASP A 152 -6.37 -33.23 -20.04
N THR A 153 -5.28 -32.95 -20.75
CA THR A 153 -4.09 -32.33 -20.16
C THR A 153 -4.13 -30.80 -20.24
N ASP A 154 -5.05 -30.20 -20.99
CA ASP A 154 -5.27 -28.75 -21.03
C ASP A 154 -6.71 -28.46 -20.60
N VAL A 155 -6.87 -28.12 -19.32
CA VAL A 155 -8.19 -27.81 -18.74
C VAL A 155 -8.50 -26.34 -19.01
N VAL A 156 -9.47 -26.09 -19.89
CA VAL A 156 -9.85 -24.73 -20.27
C VAL A 156 -11.08 -24.28 -19.50
N ILE A 157 -10.96 -23.16 -18.76
CA ILE A 157 -12.03 -22.53 -18.00
C ILE A 157 -12.38 -21.19 -18.69
N GLN A 158 -13.57 -21.10 -19.24
CA GLN A 158 -14.11 -19.85 -19.76
C GLN A 158 -14.87 -19.12 -18.65
N VAL A 159 -14.67 -17.81 -18.54
CA VAL A 159 -15.37 -16.95 -17.60
C VAL A 159 -16.29 -16.01 -18.36
N ASP A 160 -17.58 -16.09 -18.06
CA ASP A 160 -18.64 -15.36 -18.74
C ASP A 160 -18.60 -13.85 -18.41
N ARG A 161 -18.83 -12.99 -19.41
CA ARG A 161 -18.84 -11.53 -19.24
C ARG A 161 -19.79 -10.85 -20.21
N ASP A 162 -20.25 -9.64 -19.88
CA ASP A 162 -21.05 -8.87 -20.85
C ASP A 162 -20.19 -8.44 -22.03
N ALA A 163 -20.83 -8.29 -23.19
CA ALA A 163 -20.22 -7.61 -24.31
C ALA A 163 -19.72 -6.24 -23.85
N LYS A 164 -18.41 -5.98 -24.03
CA LYS A 164 -17.69 -4.75 -23.64
C LYS A 164 -17.38 -4.59 -22.14
N GLN A 165 -17.64 -5.58 -21.29
CA GLN A 165 -17.18 -5.55 -19.90
C GLN A 165 -15.64 -5.64 -19.87
N THR A 166 -14.97 -4.60 -19.34
CA THR A 166 -13.51 -4.54 -19.19
C THR A 166 -13.04 -4.63 -17.73
N GLY A 167 -13.98 -4.58 -16.78
CA GLY A 167 -13.67 -4.70 -15.35
C GLY A 167 -13.50 -6.14 -14.89
N ALA A 168 -12.93 -6.31 -13.70
CA ALA A 168 -12.76 -7.61 -13.04
C ALA A 168 -14.11 -8.33 -12.79
N PRO A 169 -14.11 -9.67 -12.63
CA PRO A 169 -15.27 -10.42 -12.14
C PRO A 169 -15.79 -9.86 -10.80
N ASP A 170 -17.09 -9.97 -10.54
CA ASP A 170 -17.62 -9.63 -9.22
C ASP A 170 -17.16 -10.65 -8.16
N LYS A 171 -17.39 -10.35 -6.87
CA LYS A 171 -16.91 -11.20 -5.76
C LYS A 171 -17.46 -12.64 -5.82
N VAL A 172 -18.67 -12.84 -6.32
CA VAL A 172 -19.31 -14.16 -6.38
C VAL A 172 -18.69 -14.96 -7.51
N GLN A 173 -18.57 -14.35 -8.70
CA GLN A 173 -17.91 -14.96 -9.84
C GLN A 173 -16.43 -15.25 -9.57
N GLN A 174 -15.70 -14.30 -8.99
CA GLN A 174 -14.29 -14.44 -8.60
C GLN A 174 -14.07 -15.64 -7.69
N LYS A 175 -14.91 -15.79 -6.65
CA LYS A 175 -14.84 -16.93 -5.74
C LYS A 175 -15.02 -18.27 -6.45
N SER A 176 -15.94 -18.33 -7.42
CA SER A 176 -16.15 -19.56 -8.21
C SER A 176 -15.00 -19.86 -9.16
N ILE A 177 -14.35 -18.85 -9.72
CA ILE A 177 -13.11 -19.02 -10.51
C ILE A 177 -12.02 -19.63 -9.61
N ASP A 178 -11.76 -19.01 -8.47
CA ASP A 178 -10.74 -19.46 -7.50
C ASP A 178 -10.99 -20.89 -7.01
N ASP A 179 -12.24 -21.20 -6.62
CA ASP A 179 -12.61 -22.54 -6.15
C ASP A 179 -12.48 -23.59 -7.26
N LEU A 180 -12.85 -23.26 -8.50
CA LEU A 180 -12.77 -24.19 -9.62
C LEU A 180 -11.32 -24.44 -10.06
N VAL A 181 -10.48 -23.40 -10.14
CA VAL A 181 -9.04 -23.56 -10.41
C VAL A 181 -8.39 -24.36 -9.29
N ALA A 182 -8.73 -24.09 -8.03
CA ALA A 182 -8.21 -24.86 -6.91
C ALA A 182 -8.65 -26.33 -6.90
N TYR A 183 -9.86 -26.61 -7.35
CA TYR A 183 -10.34 -27.97 -7.59
C TYR A 183 -9.52 -28.65 -8.68
N GLN A 184 -9.39 -28.03 -9.86
CA GLN A 184 -8.67 -28.62 -10.99
C GLN A 184 -7.18 -28.82 -10.72
N GLY A 185 -6.53 -27.86 -10.06
CA GLY A 185 -5.13 -28.00 -9.66
C GLY A 185 -4.91 -29.20 -8.74
N ALA A 186 -5.83 -29.46 -7.80
CA ALA A 186 -5.76 -30.64 -6.94
C ALA A 186 -5.94 -31.95 -7.73
N ARG A 187 -6.90 -31.98 -8.68
CA ARG A 187 -7.15 -33.16 -9.53
C ARG A 187 -5.98 -33.45 -10.47
N ILE A 188 -5.35 -32.41 -11.04
CA ILE A 188 -4.15 -32.55 -11.85
C ILE A 188 -2.99 -33.12 -11.02
N ILE A 189 -2.75 -32.61 -9.81
CA ILE A 189 -1.70 -33.14 -8.93
C ILE A 189 -1.96 -34.61 -8.57
N GLU A 190 -3.20 -34.96 -8.22
CA GLU A 190 -3.57 -36.33 -7.88
C GLU A 190 -3.31 -37.30 -9.05
N LYS A 191 -3.67 -36.89 -10.27
CA LYS A 191 -3.57 -37.75 -11.45
C LYS A 191 -2.17 -37.78 -12.07
N PHE A 192 -1.51 -36.63 -12.16
CA PHE A 192 -0.28 -36.41 -12.94
C PHE A 192 0.90 -35.97 -12.08
N GLY A 193 0.81 -36.02 -10.75
CA GLY A 193 1.83 -35.48 -9.84
C GLY A 193 3.25 -36.04 -10.03
N ALA A 194 3.40 -37.22 -10.63
CA ALA A 194 4.70 -37.79 -10.99
C ALA A 194 5.35 -37.09 -12.21
N GLU A 195 4.55 -36.52 -13.09
CA GLU A 195 4.96 -35.82 -14.32
C GLU A 195 5.16 -34.31 -14.08
N LEU A 196 4.58 -33.78 -13.00
CA LEU A 196 4.69 -32.37 -12.63
C LEU A 196 6.08 -32.02 -12.09
N LYS A 197 6.55 -30.83 -12.48
CA LYS A 197 7.78 -30.24 -11.95
C LYS A 197 7.66 -30.00 -10.45
N GLU A 198 8.62 -30.50 -9.69
CA GLU A 198 8.73 -30.20 -8.27
C GLU A 198 9.51 -28.90 -8.07
N ILE A 199 8.94 -27.99 -7.30
CA ILE A 199 9.54 -26.69 -6.96
C ILE A 199 9.70 -26.57 -5.45
N ALA A 200 10.75 -25.88 -5.02
CA ALA A 200 10.96 -25.55 -3.62
C ALA A 200 10.21 -24.26 -3.27
N THR A 201 9.54 -24.25 -2.13
CA THR A 201 8.86 -23.11 -1.54
C THR A 201 9.30 -22.93 -0.09
N PRO A 202 9.06 -21.76 0.54
CA PRO A 202 9.36 -21.56 1.96
C PRO A 202 8.67 -22.58 2.90
N HIS A 203 7.62 -23.25 2.44
CA HIS A 203 6.84 -24.22 3.21
C HIS A 203 7.13 -25.68 2.85
N GLY A 204 8.13 -25.94 1.99
CA GLY A 204 8.52 -27.29 1.59
C GLY A 204 8.64 -27.45 0.08
N LYS A 205 8.31 -28.63 -0.43
CA LYS A 205 8.29 -28.89 -1.87
C LYS A 205 6.87 -29.02 -2.37
N LEU A 206 6.59 -28.47 -3.53
CA LEU A 206 5.27 -28.50 -4.15
C LEU A 206 5.36 -28.96 -5.61
N LYS A 207 4.30 -29.60 -6.11
CA LYS A 207 4.16 -29.95 -7.53
C LYS A 207 3.53 -28.77 -8.28
N GLN A 208 4.25 -28.22 -9.24
CA GLN A 208 3.82 -27.07 -10.02
C GLN A 208 2.73 -27.48 -11.03
N VAL A 209 1.58 -26.80 -11.00
CA VAL A 209 0.58 -26.83 -12.06
C VAL A 209 0.63 -25.49 -12.78
N GLU A 210 0.85 -25.49 -14.09
CA GLU A 210 0.85 -24.26 -14.90
C GLU A 210 -0.59 -23.73 -15.01
N ILE A 211 -0.79 -22.47 -14.65
CA ILE A 211 -2.06 -21.74 -14.72
C ILE A 211 -1.84 -20.57 -15.68
N ASN A 212 -2.25 -20.76 -16.94
CA ASN A 212 -2.22 -19.73 -17.94
C ASN A 212 -3.43 -18.79 -17.77
N ASP A 213 -3.21 -17.74 -16.98
CA ASP A 213 -4.19 -16.68 -16.72
C ASP A 213 -3.64 -15.32 -17.19
N ALA A 214 -3.61 -15.12 -18.50
CA ALA A 214 -3.12 -13.89 -19.12
C ALA A 214 -3.94 -12.63 -18.76
N GLN A 215 -5.12 -12.80 -18.14
CA GLN A 215 -6.05 -11.72 -17.82
C GLN A 215 -6.19 -11.47 -16.31
N ASN A 216 -5.37 -12.14 -15.50
CA ASN A 216 -5.31 -12.02 -14.05
C ASN A 216 -6.69 -12.17 -13.36
N LEU A 217 -7.45 -13.17 -13.81
CA LEU A 217 -8.74 -13.57 -13.26
C LEU A 217 -8.63 -14.51 -12.05
N VAL A 218 -7.51 -15.19 -11.86
CA VAL A 218 -7.26 -16.10 -10.74
C VAL A 218 -6.54 -15.32 -9.65
N SER A 219 -6.97 -15.47 -8.40
CA SER A 219 -6.26 -14.82 -7.31
C SER A 219 -4.85 -15.40 -7.15
N ASP A 220 -3.88 -14.53 -6.85
CA ASP A 220 -2.49 -14.93 -6.57
C ASP A 220 -2.42 -16.05 -5.54
N LYS A 221 -3.30 -16.01 -4.53
CA LYS A 221 -3.38 -17.05 -3.48
C LYS A 221 -3.62 -18.45 -4.07
N VAL A 222 -4.46 -18.55 -5.09
CA VAL A 222 -4.75 -19.83 -5.76
C VAL A 222 -3.59 -20.22 -6.66
N GLU A 223 -3.05 -19.31 -7.46
CA GLU A 223 -1.90 -19.60 -8.33
C GLU A 223 -0.70 -20.10 -7.52
N GLN A 224 -0.36 -19.38 -6.45
CA GLN A 224 0.75 -19.71 -5.55
C GLN A 224 0.55 -21.06 -4.84
N LYS A 225 -0.70 -21.43 -4.52
CA LYS A 225 -1.01 -22.73 -3.92
C LYS A 225 -0.60 -23.90 -4.82
N PHE A 226 -0.60 -23.70 -6.13
CA PHE A 226 -0.18 -24.70 -7.12
C PHE A 226 1.19 -24.43 -7.72
N GLY A 227 1.97 -23.55 -7.07
CA GLY A 227 3.35 -23.32 -7.46
C GLY A 227 3.51 -22.48 -8.72
N ASP A 228 2.44 -21.86 -9.20
CA ASP A 228 2.49 -20.90 -10.29
C ASP A 228 2.48 -19.47 -9.75
N LYS A 229 3.10 -18.56 -10.51
CA LYS A 229 3.39 -17.19 -10.07
C LYS A 229 3.82 -17.10 -8.60
N LEU A 230 4.63 -18.07 -8.14
CA LEU A 230 5.15 -18.02 -6.78
C LEU A 230 5.83 -16.67 -6.60
N PRO A 231 5.57 -15.97 -5.48
CA PRO A 231 6.38 -14.82 -5.16
C PRO A 231 7.83 -15.31 -5.17
N PRO A 232 8.78 -14.47 -5.63
CA PRO A 232 10.19 -14.77 -5.53
C PRO A 232 10.47 -15.35 -4.16
N ASP A 233 11.34 -16.35 -4.06
CA ASP A 233 11.69 -16.98 -2.79
C ASP A 233 12.12 -15.92 -1.76
N VAL A 234 11.15 -15.43 -0.97
CA VAL A 234 11.33 -14.33 -0.01
C VAL A 234 12.16 -14.78 1.17
N SER A 235 12.38 -16.09 1.35
CA SER A 235 13.35 -16.60 2.32
C SER A 235 14.79 -16.19 1.98
N LYS A 236 15.05 -15.82 0.71
CA LYS A 236 16.33 -15.21 0.29
C LYS A 236 16.38 -13.70 0.54
N PHE A 237 15.23 -13.06 0.73
CA PHE A 237 15.11 -11.64 1.02
C PHE A 237 14.70 -11.47 2.48
N ALA A 238 15.55 -11.94 3.39
CA ALA A 238 15.42 -11.55 4.79
C ALA A 238 15.29 -10.01 4.82
N PRO A 239 14.27 -9.46 5.49
CA PRO A 239 14.02 -8.03 5.48
C PRO A 239 15.30 -7.32 5.93
N PRO A 240 15.89 -6.45 5.09
CA PRO A 240 17.14 -5.79 5.45
C PRO A 240 16.94 -5.05 6.78
N PRO A 241 17.90 -5.08 7.70
CA PRO A 241 17.78 -4.30 8.92
C PRO A 241 17.54 -2.85 8.55
N MET A 242 16.54 -2.22 9.17
CA MET A 242 16.25 -0.82 8.91
C MET A 242 17.49 0.02 9.23
N PRO A 243 17.96 0.86 8.28
CA PRO A 243 19.09 1.74 8.53
C PRO A 243 18.87 2.61 9.77
N ILE A 244 19.93 2.81 10.57
CA ILE A 244 19.83 3.45 11.90
C ILE A 244 19.24 4.86 11.81
N ASP A 245 19.61 5.61 10.78
CA ASP A 245 19.10 6.96 10.50
C ASP A 245 17.59 6.94 10.21
N VAL A 246 17.16 6.02 9.36
CA VAL A 246 15.73 5.81 9.04
C VAL A 246 14.95 5.38 10.27
N LYS A 247 15.51 4.46 11.06
CA LYS A 247 14.92 4.03 12.32
C LYS A 247 14.81 5.18 13.30
N HIS A 248 15.83 6.03 13.41
CA HIS A 248 15.79 7.19 14.28
C HIS A 248 14.69 8.18 13.87
N THR A 249 14.55 8.46 12.58
CA THR A 249 13.47 9.32 12.06
C THR A 249 12.09 8.70 12.29
N SER A 250 11.94 7.40 12.02
CA SER A 250 10.71 6.66 12.30
C SER A 250 10.37 6.68 13.79
N ASP A 251 11.34 6.38 14.66
CA ASP A 251 11.22 6.43 16.11
C ASP A 251 10.88 7.84 16.59
N MET A 252 11.47 8.90 16.04
CA MET A 252 11.11 10.28 16.38
C MET A 252 9.66 10.56 16.03
N MET A 253 9.23 10.16 14.83
CA MET A 253 7.85 10.36 14.38
C MET A 253 6.84 9.51 15.14
N ASN A 254 7.25 8.34 15.61
CA ASN A 254 6.44 7.47 16.44
C ASN A 254 6.49 7.87 17.93
N ARG A 255 7.58 8.49 18.41
CA ARG A 255 7.67 9.06 19.77
C ARG A 255 6.75 10.26 19.95
N VAL A 256 6.54 11.04 18.88
CA VAL A 256 5.47 12.05 18.83
C VAL A 256 4.09 11.41 19.12
N GLN A 257 3.89 10.10 18.89
CA GLN A 257 2.64 9.36 19.16
C GLN A 257 2.59 8.63 20.53
N GLY A 258 3.70 8.52 21.26
CA GLY A 258 3.81 7.58 22.38
C GLY A 258 3.49 8.14 23.77
N SER A 259 3.45 9.47 23.94
CA SER A 259 3.42 10.12 25.26
C SER A 259 2.10 10.81 25.63
N GLY A 260 1.05 10.68 24.82
CA GLY A 260 -0.24 11.37 25.06
C GLY A 260 -0.16 12.90 24.93
N GLY A 261 0.92 13.42 24.36
CA GLY A 261 1.10 14.83 24.05
C GLY A 261 0.66 15.15 22.62
N HIS A 262 -0.03 16.27 22.45
CA HIS A 262 -0.18 16.90 21.14
C HIS A 262 1.18 17.46 20.72
N VAL A 263 1.58 17.21 19.48
CA VAL A 263 2.65 17.99 18.87
C VAL A 263 2.04 18.82 17.77
N THR A 264 1.85 20.11 18.08
CA THR A 264 1.69 21.12 17.06
C THR A 264 3.07 21.32 16.44
N VAL A 265 3.26 20.84 15.22
CA VAL A 265 4.47 21.13 14.46
C VAL A 265 4.21 22.47 13.78
N PRO A 266 4.87 23.56 14.21
CA PRO A 266 4.69 24.84 13.56
C PRO A 266 5.14 24.73 12.10
N ARG A 267 4.46 25.40 11.18
CA ARG A 267 4.84 25.36 9.76
C ARG A 267 6.25 25.90 9.56
N GLU A 268 6.45 27.13 10.03
CA GLU A 268 7.74 27.81 10.02
C GLU A 268 8.45 27.67 11.36
N SER A 269 9.78 27.70 11.31
CA SER A 269 10.56 27.92 12.52
C SER A 269 10.29 29.34 12.98
N ALA A 270 9.57 29.53 14.09
CA ALA A 270 9.24 30.86 14.60
C ALA A 270 10.49 31.76 14.56
N PRO A 271 10.46 32.90 13.82
CA PRO A 271 11.64 33.74 13.66
C PRO A 271 12.12 34.24 15.03
N GLY A 272 13.37 33.89 15.39
CA GLY A 272 14.00 34.28 16.65
C GLY A 272 14.28 33.15 17.65
N ARG A 273 13.99 31.88 17.35
CA ARG A 273 14.37 30.77 18.25
C ARG A 273 15.85 30.40 18.17
N HIS A 274 16.47 30.19 19.33
CA HIS A 274 17.87 29.83 19.43
C HIS A 274 18.08 28.34 19.08
N PRO A 275 19.19 28.00 18.40
CA PRO A 275 19.60 26.61 18.21
C PRO A 275 19.91 25.99 19.60
N GLY A 276 18.95 25.25 20.15
CA GLY A 276 19.00 24.68 21.50
C GLY A 276 17.62 24.41 22.10
N ASP A 277 16.56 25.06 21.63
CA ASP A 277 15.20 24.78 22.08
C ASP A 277 14.75 23.38 21.61
N ALA A 278 14.40 22.50 22.55
CA ALA A 278 13.97 21.12 22.31
C ALA A 278 12.60 20.98 21.59
N THR A 279 12.10 22.06 21.00
CA THR A 279 10.87 22.01 20.21
C THR A 279 11.11 21.33 18.86
N PRO A 280 10.18 20.50 18.37
CA PRO A 280 10.28 19.88 17.07
C PRO A 280 10.56 20.92 15.99
N ALA A 281 11.51 20.60 15.11
CA ALA A 281 11.77 21.37 13.90
C ALA A 281 10.45 21.61 13.14
N GLY A 282 10.21 22.81 12.61
CA GLY A 282 8.98 23.08 11.87
C GLY A 282 8.82 22.13 10.68
N VAL A 283 7.60 21.97 10.14
CA VAL A 283 7.35 20.99 9.06
C VAL A 283 8.26 21.22 7.86
N ASP A 284 8.57 22.49 7.54
CA ASP A 284 9.51 22.86 6.47
C ASP A 284 10.97 22.45 6.74
N GLN A 285 11.34 22.20 7.99
CA GLN A 285 12.64 21.64 8.35
C GLN A 285 12.66 20.11 8.38
N MET A 286 11.51 19.47 8.60
CA MET A 286 11.37 18.01 8.57
C MET A 286 11.32 17.48 7.14
N ILE A 287 10.69 18.23 6.22
CA ILE A 287 10.57 17.86 4.81
C ILE A 287 11.62 18.63 4.00
N PRO A 288 12.67 17.97 3.48
CA PRO A 288 13.72 18.63 2.70
C PRO A 288 13.14 19.42 1.53
N ALA A 289 13.60 20.64 1.28
CA ALA A 289 13.05 21.45 0.19
C ALA A 289 13.24 20.78 -1.18
N ARG A 290 12.23 20.90 -2.05
CA ARG A 290 12.32 20.53 -3.47
C ARG A 290 13.05 21.63 -4.23
N SER A 291 14.00 21.24 -5.08
CA SER A 291 14.69 22.17 -6.00
C SER A 291 14.33 21.94 -7.47
N VAL A 292 13.49 20.93 -7.71
CA VAL A 292 12.80 20.67 -8.97
C VAL A 292 11.32 20.96 -8.71
N PRO A 293 10.67 21.84 -9.48
CA PRO A 293 9.25 22.10 -9.30
C PRO A 293 8.40 20.85 -9.53
N GLN A 294 7.26 20.79 -8.87
CA GLN A 294 6.22 19.78 -9.11
C GLN A 294 5.79 19.83 -10.58
N SER A 295 5.65 18.66 -11.21
CA SER A 295 5.13 18.62 -12.59
C SER A 295 3.63 18.99 -12.58
N PRO A 296 3.09 19.67 -13.60
CA PRO A 296 1.69 20.12 -13.56
C PRO A 296 0.63 19.00 -13.45
N LYS A 297 1.00 17.75 -13.73
CA LYS A 297 0.13 16.57 -13.61
C LYS A 297 0.47 15.68 -12.41
N GLU A 298 1.56 15.98 -11.71
CA GLU A 298 1.86 15.33 -10.43
C GLU A 298 0.79 15.76 -9.43
N THR A 299 0.09 14.79 -8.87
CA THR A 299 -0.99 15.02 -7.90
C THR A 299 -0.38 15.45 -6.56
N ASP A 300 -1.15 16.18 -5.76
CA ASP A 300 -0.70 16.54 -4.41
C ASP A 300 -0.45 15.30 -3.55
N SER A 301 -1.23 14.22 -3.74
CA SER A 301 -0.98 12.93 -3.08
C SER A 301 0.36 12.30 -3.50
N VAL A 302 0.71 12.26 -4.79
CA VAL A 302 2.02 11.73 -5.21
C VAL A 302 3.16 12.62 -4.70
N ALA A 303 3.00 13.95 -4.76
CA ALA A 303 3.97 14.90 -4.23
C ALA A 303 4.17 14.74 -2.71
N ALA A 304 3.08 14.57 -1.95
CA ALA A 304 3.13 14.34 -0.52
C ALA A 304 3.77 12.99 -0.17
N ALA A 305 3.52 11.93 -0.95
CA ALA A 305 4.17 10.64 -0.77
C ALA A 305 5.69 10.72 -1.05
N LYS A 306 6.10 11.48 -2.08
CA LYS A 306 7.51 11.80 -2.35
C LYS A 306 8.15 12.55 -1.17
N ASP A 307 7.45 13.55 -0.64
CA ASP A 307 7.92 14.33 0.51
C ASP A 307 8.02 13.49 1.78
N ALA A 308 7.09 12.55 1.98
CA ALA A 308 7.14 11.61 3.09
C ALA A 308 8.34 10.66 2.99
N ALA A 309 8.58 10.08 1.80
CA ALA A 309 9.76 9.25 1.55
C ALA A 309 11.07 10.04 1.76
N ALA A 310 11.12 11.30 1.30
CA ALA A 310 12.27 12.17 1.51
C ALA A 310 12.50 12.47 3.00
N ALA A 311 11.44 12.76 3.77
CA ALA A 311 11.56 13.03 5.20
C ALA A 311 12.06 11.80 5.97
N LEU A 312 11.53 10.61 5.67
CA LEU A 312 11.99 9.36 6.31
C LEU A 312 13.43 8.99 5.94
N PHE A 313 13.84 9.27 4.70
CA PHE A 313 15.22 9.05 4.27
C PHE A 313 16.21 10.02 4.93
N ASP A 314 15.76 11.22 5.34
CA ASP A 314 16.58 12.28 5.93
C ASP A 314 17.83 12.64 5.09
N PRO A 315 17.65 13.16 3.85
CA PRO A 315 18.76 13.57 2.99
C PRO A 315 19.47 14.82 3.53
N GLU A 316 20.66 15.09 3.00
CA GLU A 316 21.41 16.29 3.35
C GLU A 316 20.60 17.57 3.05
N ARG A 317 20.34 18.38 4.07
CA ARG A 317 19.45 19.56 3.95
C ARG A 317 19.87 20.57 2.89
N LYS A 318 21.18 20.77 2.68
CA LYS A 318 21.70 21.75 1.71
C LYS A 318 21.69 21.22 0.28
N HIS A 319 21.91 19.93 0.11
CA HIS A 319 22.08 19.29 -1.19
C HIS A 319 21.30 17.97 -1.25
N PRO A 320 19.98 17.96 -1.07
CA PRO A 320 19.23 16.72 -0.85
C PRO A 320 19.37 15.73 -2.00
N TYR A 321 19.43 16.21 -3.25
CA TYR A 321 19.60 15.39 -4.44
C TYR A 321 21.02 14.84 -4.65
N GLN A 322 22.00 15.28 -3.86
CA GLN A 322 23.38 14.78 -3.89
C GLN A 322 23.65 13.79 -2.76
N THR A 323 22.70 13.56 -1.86
CA THR A 323 22.86 12.62 -0.74
C THR A 323 23.20 11.22 -1.25
N ILE A 324 24.22 10.62 -0.66
CA ILE A 324 24.60 9.21 -0.88
C ILE A 324 24.75 8.58 0.51
N LYS A 325 23.99 7.53 0.77
CA LYS A 325 24.10 6.74 2.00
C LYS A 325 24.40 5.28 1.64
N GLU A 326 25.48 4.75 2.20
CA GLU A 326 25.83 3.34 2.10
C GLU A 326 25.15 2.58 3.24
N ASN A 327 24.54 1.44 2.91
CA ASN A 327 23.93 0.53 3.87
C ASN A 327 24.97 -0.44 4.43
N SER A 328 24.62 -1.20 5.47
CA SER A 328 25.52 -2.18 6.08
C SER A 328 25.93 -3.33 5.16
N ASP A 329 25.18 -3.57 4.08
CA ASP A 329 25.46 -4.55 3.04
C ASP A 329 26.23 -3.96 1.84
N HIS A 330 26.76 -2.73 1.98
CA HIS A 330 27.44 -1.96 0.94
C HIS A 330 26.56 -1.48 -0.22
N SER A 331 25.24 -1.74 -0.19
CA SER A 331 24.32 -1.14 -1.16
C SER A 331 24.15 0.35 -0.90
N TYR A 332 23.73 1.10 -1.92
CA TYR A 332 23.61 2.56 -1.87
C TYR A 332 22.15 2.99 -1.97
N ARG A 333 21.80 4.00 -1.17
CA ARG A 333 20.60 4.83 -1.31
C ARG A 333 21.03 6.23 -1.68
N ILE A 334 20.44 6.76 -2.76
CA ILE A 334 20.88 8.03 -3.35
C ILE A 334 19.74 9.04 -3.44
N GLY A 335 20.14 10.30 -3.54
CA GLY A 335 19.25 11.39 -3.89
C GLY A 335 18.34 11.83 -2.76
N ARG A 336 17.31 12.62 -3.10
CA ARG A 336 16.38 13.19 -2.12
C ARG A 336 15.51 12.13 -1.42
N TYR A 337 15.21 11.04 -2.12
CA TYR A 337 14.21 10.04 -1.70
C TYR A 337 14.81 8.76 -1.12
N GLY A 338 16.14 8.64 -1.12
CA GLY A 338 16.79 7.38 -0.74
C GLY A 338 16.57 6.26 -1.74
N LEU A 339 16.60 6.59 -3.04
CA LEU A 339 16.40 5.62 -4.11
C LEU A 339 17.49 4.54 -4.02
N ASN A 340 17.09 3.29 -3.80
CA ASN A 340 17.97 2.12 -3.95
C ASN A 340 17.86 1.57 -5.38
N GLN A 341 18.65 0.53 -5.71
CA GLN A 341 18.62 -0.08 -7.04
C GLN A 341 17.20 -0.55 -7.40
N GLY A 342 16.56 -1.33 -6.55
CA GLY A 342 15.25 -1.93 -6.84
C GLY A 342 14.16 -0.90 -7.14
N PHE A 343 14.02 0.14 -6.31
CA PHE A 343 13.02 1.19 -6.55
C PHE A 343 13.36 2.04 -7.79
N THR A 344 14.65 2.23 -8.06
CA THR A 344 15.10 2.90 -9.29
C THR A 344 14.69 2.11 -10.52
N LEU A 345 14.91 0.79 -10.51
CA LEU A 345 14.49 -0.11 -11.59
C LEU A 345 12.97 -0.12 -11.77
N LEU A 346 12.20 -0.12 -10.67
CA LEU A 346 10.75 -0.06 -10.71
C LEU A 346 10.23 1.23 -11.36
N GLY A 347 10.79 2.39 -10.98
CA GLY A 347 10.45 3.66 -11.62
C GLY A 347 10.82 3.68 -13.11
N LEU A 348 11.98 3.13 -13.49
CA LEU A 348 12.39 2.98 -14.89
C LEU A 348 11.49 2.02 -15.69
N ALA A 349 11.05 0.93 -15.07
CA ALA A 349 10.14 -0.04 -15.66
C ALA A 349 8.80 0.62 -16.03
N GLU A 350 8.21 1.36 -15.09
CA GLU A 350 6.98 2.12 -15.31
C GLU A 350 7.16 3.18 -16.41
N LEU A 351 8.29 3.89 -16.43
CA LEU A 351 8.59 4.91 -17.44
C LEU A 351 8.67 4.33 -18.86
N MET A 352 9.22 3.13 -19.00
CA MET A 352 9.38 2.47 -20.30
C MET A 352 8.19 1.58 -20.66
N GLY A 353 7.27 1.34 -19.73
CA GLY A 353 6.15 0.41 -19.91
C GLY A 353 6.63 -1.04 -20.08
N VAL A 354 7.66 -1.44 -19.34
CA VAL A 354 8.22 -2.80 -19.35
C VAL A 354 8.05 -3.47 -17.99
N ASP A 355 7.77 -4.76 -17.98
CA ASP A 355 7.75 -5.57 -16.76
C ASP A 355 9.14 -6.14 -16.47
N LEU A 356 9.77 -5.70 -15.37
CA LEU A 356 11.05 -6.21 -14.91
C LEU A 356 10.89 -7.31 -13.84
N GLY A 357 9.66 -7.67 -13.47
CA GLY A 357 9.34 -8.53 -12.33
C GLY A 357 9.33 -7.76 -11.00
N ASP A 358 8.94 -8.48 -9.94
CA ASP A 358 8.97 -8.01 -8.55
C ASP A 358 9.73 -9.05 -7.70
N PRO A 359 10.93 -8.75 -7.16
CA PRO A 359 11.64 -7.48 -7.31
C PRO A 359 12.10 -7.27 -8.77
N PRO A 360 12.28 -6.02 -9.20
CA PRO A 360 12.79 -5.71 -10.53
C PRO A 360 14.17 -6.33 -10.82
N ASP A 361 14.28 -6.97 -11.98
CA ASP A 361 15.50 -7.67 -12.41
C ASP A 361 16.40 -6.80 -13.30
N MET A 362 17.62 -6.54 -12.83
CA MET A 362 18.64 -5.78 -13.55
C MET A 362 19.05 -6.43 -14.88
N ALA A 363 19.10 -7.76 -14.95
CA ALA A 363 19.44 -8.48 -16.18
C ALA A 363 18.34 -8.35 -17.23
N LYS A 364 17.06 -8.33 -16.81
CA LYS A 364 15.93 -8.04 -17.71
C LYS A 364 16.00 -6.62 -18.23
N LEU A 365 16.31 -5.63 -17.37
CA LEU A 365 16.51 -4.24 -17.83
C LEU A 365 17.62 -4.18 -18.89
N GLN A 366 18.76 -4.81 -18.61
CA GLN A 366 19.90 -4.80 -19.53
C GLN A 366 19.53 -5.45 -20.88
N ALA A 367 18.86 -6.61 -20.87
CA ALA A 367 18.40 -7.27 -22.08
C ALA A 367 17.38 -6.40 -22.85
N TYR A 368 16.47 -5.74 -22.14
CA TYR A 368 15.49 -4.84 -22.75
C TYR A 368 16.16 -3.63 -23.41
N LEU A 369 17.11 -2.97 -22.73
CA LEU A 369 17.86 -1.84 -23.30
C LEU A 369 18.77 -2.26 -24.46
N GLN A 370 19.30 -3.48 -24.46
CA GLN A 370 20.03 -4.00 -25.63
C GLN A 370 19.13 -4.20 -26.85
N GLN A 371 17.90 -4.66 -26.64
CA GLN A 371 16.91 -4.85 -27.72
C GLN A 371 16.24 -3.54 -28.14
N HIS A 372 16.12 -2.60 -27.21
CA HIS A 372 15.43 -1.32 -27.38
C HIS A 372 16.30 -0.16 -26.85
N PRO A 373 17.45 0.14 -27.49
CA PRO A 373 18.40 1.13 -26.98
C PRO A 373 17.82 2.54 -26.84
N GLN A 374 16.77 2.87 -27.61
CA GLN A 374 16.10 4.17 -27.54
C GLN A 374 14.93 4.21 -26.55
N ALA A 375 14.59 3.11 -25.86
CA ALA A 375 13.38 3.07 -25.02
C ALA A 375 13.44 4.11 -23.89
N LEU A 376 14.54 4.12 -23.12
CA LEU A 376 14.71 5.06 -22.02
C LEU A 376 14.79 6.52 -22.51
N GLU A 377 15.54 6.75 -23.59
CA GLU A 377 15.63 8.06 -24.26
C GLU A 377 14.24 8.58 -24.63
N LYS A 378 13.44 7.77 -25.35
CA LYS A 378 12.07 8.13 -25.77
C LYS A 378 11.14 8.38 -24.60
N SER A 379 11.23 7.58 -23.53
CA SER A 379 10.43 7.79 -22.33
C SER A 379 10.75 9.12 -21.64
N ILE A 380 12.04 9.46 -21.50
CA ILE A 380 12.47 10.73 -20.92
C ILE A 380 12.07 11.91 -21.83
N GLN A 381 12.24 11.78 -23.15
CA GLN A 381 11.78 12.81 -24.11
C GLN A 381 10.27 13.02 -24.06
N ALA A 382 9.50 11.94 -24.02
CA ALA A 382 8.05 12.00 -23.94
C ALA A 382 7.59 12.69 -22.64
N TYR A 383 8.23 12.39 -21.52
CA TYR A 383 7.98 13.08 -20.26
C TYR A 383 8.36 14.57 -20.32
N ALA A 384 9.56 14.89 -20.82
CA ALA A 384 10.00 16.28 -20.97
C ALA A 384 9.07 17.09 -21.90
N ALA A 385 8.62 16.50 -23.01
CA ALA A 385 7.66 17.12 -23.92
C ALA A 385 6.29 17.34 -23.26
N ARG A 386 5.84 16.40 -22.41
CA ARG A 386 4.61 16.54 -21.63
C ARG A 386 4.70 17.71 -20.64
N ILE A 387 5.79 17.80 -19.87
CA ILE A 387 5.99 18.94 -18.95
C ILE A 387 6.08 20.24 -19.74
N GLN A 388 6.78 20.25 -20.87
CA GLN A 388 6.90 21.43 -21.73
C GLN A 388 5.52 21.93 -22.17
N HIS A 389 4.68 21.03 -22.69
CA HIS A 389 3.30 21.34 -23.06
C HIS A 389 2.49 21.89 -21.87
N ASP A 390 2.62 21.29 -20.69
CA ASP A 390 1.87 21.72 -19.51
C ASP A 390 2.37 23.09 -18.99
N ALA A 391 3.68 23.35 -19.04
CA ALA A 391 4.27 24.65 -18.72
C ALA A 391 3.82 25.76 -19.69
N ASP A 392 3.69 25.43 -20.98
CA ASP A 392 3.19 26.35 -22.00
C ASP A 392 1.69 26.67 -21.79
N ASN A 393 0.88 25.66 -21.46
CA ASN A 393 -0.54 25.84 -21.14
C ASN A 393 -0.77 26.65 -19.86
N ALA A 394 0.10 26.51 -18.87
CA ALA A 394 0.09 27.32 -17.66
C ALA A 394 0.70 28.72 -17.86
N HIS A 395 1.13 29.06 -19.08
CA HIS A 395 1.79 30.32 -19.43
C HIS A 395 3.00 30.65 -18.54
N LEU A 396 3.77 29.63 -18.13
CA LEU A 396 4.95 29.83 -17.29
C LEU A 396 6.01 30.64 -18.04
N SER A 397 6.67 31.54 -17.31
CA SER A 397 7.74 32.41 -17.82
C SER A 397 8.83 31.60 -18.55
N PRO A 398 9.47 32.14 -19.61
CA PRO A 398 10.65 31.52 -20.23
C PRO A 398 11.80 31.23 -19.25
N HIS A 399 11.85 31.95 -18.13
CA HIS A 399 12.84 31.80 -17.06
C HIS A 399 12.33 30.98 -15.86
N ASP A 400 11.17 30.33 -15.99
CA ASP A 400 10.63 29.47 -14.94
C ASP A 400 11.58 28.28 -14.66
N PRO A 401 11.88 27.94 -13.40
CA PRO A 401 12.75 26.81 -13.05
C PRO A 401 12.31 25.46 -13.66
N LEU A 402 11.03 25.28 -13.95
CA LEU A 402 10.52 24.08 -14.62
C LEU A 402 11.04 23.97 -16.06
N ARG A 403 11.21 25.09 -16.77
CA ARG A 403 11.77 25.11 -18.13
C ARG A 403 13.24 24.74 -18.13
N GLU A 404 13.99 25.10 -17.10
CA GLU A 404 15.37 24.64 -16.96
C GLU A 404 15.43 23.13 -16.70
N SER A 405 14.53 22.62 -15.87
CA SER A 405 14.38 21.18 -15.61
C SER A 405 14.09 20.40 -16.90
N ILE A 406 13.21 20.92 -17.77
CA ILE A 406 12.92 20.34 -19.09
C ILE A 406 14.19 20.25 -19.96
N LYS A 407 15.01 21.30 -20.01
CA LYS A 407 16.27 21.29 -20.79
C LYS A 407 17.25 20.24 -20.25
N GLN A 408 17.36 20.10 -18.94
CA GLN A 408 18.24 19.09 -18.33
C GLN A 408 17.78 17.67 -18.68
N LEU A 409 16.47 17.39 -18.64
CA LEU A 409 15.92 16.11 -19.10
C LEU A 409 16.16 15.86 -20.59
N GLN A 410 16.01 16.88 -21.44
CA GLN A 410 16.31 16.78 -22.87
C GLN A 410 17.80 16.52 -23.13
N HIS A 411 18.70 17.14 -22.35
CA HIS A 411 20.14 16.89 -22.44
C HIS A 411 20.50 15.46 -22.00
N LEU A 412 19.90 14.98 -20.91
CA LEU A 412 20.05 13.60 -20.46
C LEU A 412 19.56 12.62 -21.53
N ALA A 413 18.38 12.86 -22.11
CA ALA A 413 17.86 12.03 -23.18
C ALA A 413 18.84 11.93 -24.35
N LYS A 414 19.37 13.07 -24.84
CA LYS A 414 20.39 13.06 -25.90
C LYS A 414 21.67 12.33 -25.49
N SER A 415 22.03 12.35 -24.21
CA SER A 415 23.20 11.61 -23.72
C SER A 415 22.98 10.10 -23.79
N LEU A 416 21.73 9.65 -23.64
CA LEU A 416 21.36 8.24 -23.80
C LEU A 416 21.50 7.76 -25.25
N ASP A 417 21.59 8.62 -26.27
CA ASP A 417 21.92 8.19 -27.64
C ASP A 417 23.35 7.61 -27.76
N ASN A 418 24.22 7.91 -26.80
CA ASN A 418 25.59 7.40 -26.77
C ASN A 418 25.64 6.01 -26.13
N PRO A 419 26.04 4.94 -26.85
CA PRO A 419 26.11 3.59 -26.31
C PRO A 419 27.04 3.46 -25.09
N GLN A 420 28.13 4.25 -25.05
CA GLN A 420 29.02 4.25 -23.88
C GLN A 420 28.32 4.83 -22.66
N PHE A 421 27.53 5.89 -22.84
CA PHE A 421 26.77 6.48 -21.73
C PHE A 421 25.70 5.50 -21.23
N GLN A 422 24.99 4.78 -22.12
CA GLN A 422 24.04 3.73 -21.72
C GLN A 422 24.72 2.62 -20.92
N ASN A 423 25.86 2.12 -21.39
CA ASN A 423 26.62 1.09 -20.68
C ASN A 423 27.10 1.59 -19.31
N ASP A 424 27.59 2.83 -19.23
CA ASP A 424 28.01 3.44 -17.97
C ASP A 424 26.82 3.65 -17.02
N PHE A 425 25.64 3.99 -17.54
CA PHE A 425 24.40 4.16 -16.78
C PHE A 425 23.91 2.83 -16.21
N VAL A 426 23.83 1.77 -17.03
CA VAL A 426 23.51 0.40 -16.59
C VAL A 426 24.51 -0.07 -15.54
N LYS A 427 25.80 0.20 -15.72
CA LYS A 427 26.83 -0.10 -14.72
C LYS A 427 26.62 0.70 -13.44
N PHE A 428 26.28 1.99 -13.52
CA PHE A 428 25.95 2.81 -12.36
C PHE A 428 24.77 2.22 -11.58
N LEU A 429 23.70 1.82 -12.27
CA LEU A 429 22.56 1.16 -11.63
C LEU A 429 22.98 -0.15 -10.97
N ASN A 430 23.81 -0.96 -11.62
CA ASN A 430 24.35 -2.18 -11.03
C ASN A 430 25.17 -1.87 -9.77
N ASP A 431 26.07 -0.89 -9.82
CA ASP A 431 26.93 -0.51 -8.70
C ASP A 431 26.15 -0.04 -7.45
N MET A 432 24.90 0.43 -7.60
CA MET A 432 24.04 0.79 -6.46
C MET A 432 23.72 -0.39 -5.53
N ASN A 433 23.88 -1.65 -5.96
CA ASN A 433 23.73 -2.81 -5.09
C ASN A 433 24.99 -3.14 -4.27
N GLY A 434 26.06 -2.34 -4.38
CA GLY A 434 27.32 -2.53 -3.65
C GLY A 434 28.31 -3.49 -4.32
N SER A 435 27.97 -4.10 -5.46
CA SER A 435 28.85 -5.06 -6.15
C SER A 435 29.98 -4.43 -6.97
N GLY A 436 30.03 -3.10 -7.08
CA GLY A 436 30.88 -2.41 -8.05
C GLY A 436 31.63 -1.20 -7.50
N GLN A 437 31.79 -0.17 -8.34
CA GLN A 437 32.52 1.03 -7.95
C GLN A 437 31.69 1.89 -6.98
N PRO A 438 32.31 2.53 -5.97
CA PRO A 438 31.59 3.44 -5.08
C PRO A 438 30.80 4.50 -5.85
N ILE A 439 29.62 4.84 -5.32
CA ILE A 439 28.81 5.92 -5.87
C ILE A 439 29.37 7.25 -5.35
N THR A 440 29.80 8.12 -6.27
CA THR A 440 30.32 9.46 -5.94
C THR A 440 29.31 10.54 -6.36
N HIS A 441 29.43 11.76 -5.81
CA HIS A 441 28.59 12.89 -6.21
C HIS A 441 28.65 13.18 -7.71
N GLU A 442 29.84 13.03 -8.33
CA GLU A 442 30.00 13.22 -9.77
C GLU A 442 29.23 12.17 -10.57
N ARG A 443 29.30 10.90 -10.17
CA ARG A 443 28.55 9.82 -10.82
C ARG A 443 27.04 10.00 -10.62
N LEU A 444 26.61 10.34 -9.42
CA LEU A 444 25.22 10.65 -9.10
C LEU A 444 24.70 11.79 -9.97
N ALA A 445 25.42 12.92 -10.04
CA ALA A 445 25.03 14.06 -10.87
C ALA A 445 25.00 13.73 -12.37
N ARG A 446 25.92 12.88 -12.84
CA ARG A 446 26.00 12.46 -14.25
C ARG A 446 24.87 11.51 -14.66
N PHE A 447 24.55 10.52 -13.84
CA PHE A 447 23.64 9.43 -14.21
C PHE A 447 22.23 9.59 -13.64
N MET A 448 22.09 10.26 -12.51
CA MET A 448 20.83 10.48 -11.80
C MET A 448 20.70 11.97 -11.42
N PRO A 449 20.63 12.88 -12.41
CA PRO A 449 20.38 14.30 -12.12
C PRO A 449 19.05 14.46 -11.38
N LYS A 450 18.90 15.58 -10.66
CA LYS A 450 17.74 15.82 -9.77
C LYS A 450 16.39 15.65 -10.48
N GLU A 451 16.30 16.03 -11.75
CA GLU A 451 15.09 15.90 -12.56
C GLU A 451 14.75 14.44 -12.86
N LEU A 452 15.77 13.59 -13.11
CA LEU A 452 15.54 12.15 -13.30
C LEU A 452 15.14 11.48 -11.98
N GLN A 453 15.72 11.90 -10.85
CA GLN A 453 15.33 11.37 -9.53
C GLN A 453 13.85 11.66 -9.22
N GLU A 454 13.38 12.87 -9.52
CA GLU A 454 11.96 13.26 -9.35
C GLU A 454 11.03 12.45 -10.24
N LEU A 455 11.44 12.22 -11.48
CA LEU A 455 10.70 11.43 -12.45
C LEU A 455 10.59 9.96 -12.01
N ILE A 456 11.72 9.35 -11.64
CA ILE A 456 11.76 7.96 -11.16
C ILE A 456 10.94 7.80 -9.88
N ALA A 457 11.01 8.77 -8.96
CA ALA A 457 10.20 8.74 -7.74
C ALA A 457 8.69 8.87 -8.04
N GLU A 458 8.30 9.79 -8.94
CA GLU A 458 6.90 9.95 -9.37
C GLU A 458 6.36 8.67 -10.01
N SER A 459 7.11 8.08 -10.95
CA SER A 459 6.72 6.85 -11.64
C SER A 459 6.71 5.65 -10.71
N GLY A 460 7.71 5.50 -9.84
CA GLY A 460 7.76 4.41 -8.87
C GLY A 460 6.58 4.44 -7.90
N ILE A 461 6.28 5.61 -7.32
CA ILE A 461 5.12 5.78 -6.43
C ILE A 461 3.80 5.49 -7.17
N THR A 462 3.66 5.99 -8.40
CA THR A 462 2.46 5.73 -9.22
C THR A 462 2.28 4.25 -9.51
N HIS A 463 3.37 3.54 -9.81
CA HIS A 463 3.37 2.10 -10.04
C HIS A 463 2.94 1.32 -8.78
N GLU A 464 3.58 1.59 -7.65
CA GLU A 464 3.24 0.97 -6.36
C GLU A 464 1.79 1.25 -5.95
N SER A 465 1.30 2.47 -6.19
CA SER A 465 -0.10 2.82 -5.94
C SER A 465 -1.04 1.89 -6.70
N LYS A 466 -0.77 1.62 -7.98
CA LYS A 466 -1.59 0.71 -8.81
C LYS A 466 -1.53 -0.72 -8.29
N LEU A 467 -0.35 -1.22 -7.92
CA LEU A 467 -0.18 -2.58 -7.39
C LEU A 467 -0.91 -2.78 -6.06
N LEU A 468 -0.95 -1.75 -5.22
CA LEU A 468 -1.67 -1.76 -3.95
C LEU A 468 -3.19 -1.55 -4.11
N GLY A 469 -3.68 -1.29 -5.32
CA GLY A 469 -5.07 -0.95 -5.58
C GLY A 469 -5.47 0.45 -5.09
N GLU A 470 -4.49 1.32 -4.87
CA GLU A 470 -4.65 2.71 -4.46
C GLU A 470 -4.84 3.62 -5.68
N ASN A 471 -5.53 4.74 -5.48
CA ASN A 471 -5.65 5.77 -6.50
C ASN A 471 -4.50 6.79 -6.34
N PRO A 472 -3.60 6.98 -7.33
CA PRO A 472 -2.51 7.95 -7.23
C PRO A 472 -3.00 9.41 -7.10
N HIS A 473 -4.26 9.70 -7.41
CA HIS A 473 -4.85 11.02 -7.16
C HIS A 473 -5.33 11.22 -5.72
N HIS A 474 -5.53 10.14 -4.97
CA HIS A 474 -6.08 10.14 -3.62
C HIS A 474 -5.52 8.92 -2.86
N LEU A 475 -4.25 8.99 -2.46
CA LEU A 475 -3.62 7.91 -1.71
C LEU A 475 -4.20 7.84 -0.31
N SER A 476 -4.55 6.64 0.17
CA SER A 476 -4.84 6.45 1.58
C SER A 476 -3.57 6.66 2.42
N ASP A 477 -3.73 7.06 3.69
CA ASP A 477 -2.61 7.18 4.63
C ASP A 477 -1.77 5.90 4.70
N ARG A 478 -2.47 4.76 4.74
CA ARG A 478 -1.87 3.42 4.79
C ARG A 478 -1.15 3.10 3.48
N GLY A 479 -1.75 3.44 2.34
CA GLY A 479 -1.16 3.33 1.02
C GLY A 479 0.15 4.10 0.95
N ALA A 480 0.16 5.37 1.34
CA ALA A 480 1.36 6.20 1.35
C ALA A 480 2.47 5.65 2.28
N GLY A 481 2.10 5.17 3.46
CA GLY A 481 3.04 4.49 4.36
C GLY A 481 3.65 3.22 3.75
N THR A 482 2.83 2.42 3.06
CA THR A 482 3.25 1.18 2.40
C THR A 482 4.15 1.48 1.20
N ILE A 483 3.83 2.53 0.42
CA ILE A 483 4.67 3.02 -0.67
C ILE A 483 6.02 3.52 -0.13
N ALA A 484 6.05 4.22 1.00
CA ALA A 484 7.31 4.63 1.61
C ALA A 484 8.17 3.41 2.00
N LEU A 485 7.54 2.32 2.47
CA LEU A 485 8.22 1.04 2.69
C LEU A 485 8.72 0.42 1.37
N ALA A 486 7.95 0.51 0.29
CA ALA A 486 8.39 0.06 -1.04
C ALA A 486 9.66 0.81 -1.51
N VAL A 487 9.71 2.14 -1.29
CA VAL A 487 10.91 2.96 -1.57
C VAL A 487 12.11 2.46 -0.77
N LEU A 488 11.92 2.17 0.53
CA LEU A 488 12.98 1.65 1.40
C LEU A 488 13.48 0.27 0.95
N LEU A 489 12.56 -0.63 0.59
CA LEU A 489 12.86 -2.03 0.24
C LEU A 489 13.35 -2.19 -1.21
N GLY A 490 12.97 -1.28 -2.10
CA GLY A 490 13.23 -1.42 -3.53
C GLY A 490 12.31 -2.38 -4.27
N ARG A 491 11.17 -2.73 -3.67
CA ARG A 491 10.18 -3.67 -4.20
C ARG A 491 8.85 -3.49 -3.48
N THR A 492 7.78 -4.06 -4.04
CA THR A 492 6.48 -4.11 -3.37
C THR A 492 6.63 -4.85 -2.03
N PRO A 493 6.17 -4.28 -0.90
CA PRO A 493 6.14 -4.99 0.37
C PRO A 493 5.19 -6.19 0.31
N ASN A 494 5.66 -7.36 0.73
CA ASN A 494 4.84 -8.56 0.84
C ASN A 494 4.24 -8.69 2.26
N THR A 495 3.41 -9.72 2.48
CA THR A 495 2.78 -9.96 3.79
C THR A 495 3.78 -10.03 4.95
N SER A 496 4.93 -10.69 4.76
CA SER A 496 5.96 -10.80 5.81
C SER A 496 6.62 -9.46 6.12
N ASP A 497 6.74 -8.56 5.14
CA ASP A 497 7.25 -7.21 5.40
C ASP A 497 6.24 -6.41 6.21
N ILE A 498 4.95 -6.48 5.84
CA ILE A 498 3.87 -5.77 6.54
C ILE A 498 3.68 -6.27 7.98
N GLU A 499 3.88 -7.57 8.21
CA GLU A 499 3.80 -8.20 9.54
C GLU A 499 5.07 -7.98 10.39
N ASN A 500 6.17 -7.52 9.79
CA ASN A 500 7.39 -7.21 10.53
C ASN A 500 7.16 -5.96 11.40
N ALA A 501 7.31 -6.11 12.73
CA ALA A 501 7.08 -5.02 13.69
C ALA A 501 7.89 -3.76 13.38
N GLN A 502 9.15 -3.89 12.94
CA GLN A 502 9.98 -2.73 12.59
C GLN A 502 9.41 -1.99 11.38
N TYR A 503 8.91 -2.71 10.38
CA TYR A 503 8.33 -2.10 9.18
C TYR A 503 6.91 -1.62 9.38
N ALA A 504 6.16 -2.18 10.33
CA ALA A 504 4.89 -1.64 10.77
C ALA A 504 5.08 -0.23 11.37
N ASP A 505 6.12 -0.04 12.19
CA ASP A 505 6.49 1.26 12.74
C ASP A 505 6.96 2.24 11.65
N TYR A 506 7.72 1.75 10.66
CA TYR A 506 8.14 2.56 9.52
C TYR A 506 6.97 2.99 8.63
N THR A 507 6.11 2.05 8.25
CA THR A 507 4.88 2.30 7.49
C THR A 507 4.04 3.37 8.16
N ARG A 508 3.85 3.26 9.49
CA ARG A 508 3.12 4.25 10.28
C ARG A 508 3.79 5.62 10.27
N ALA A 509 5.11 5.67 10.43
CA ALA A 509 5.86 6.92 10.34
C ALA A 509 5.70 7.55 8.94
N GLY A 510 5.69 6.75 7.87
CA GLY A 510 5.40 7.20 6.52
C GLY A 510 3.99 7.74 6.34
N SER A 511 2.98 7.07 6.89
CA SER A 511 1.60 7.58 6.92
C SER A 511 1.50 8.93 7.62
N ASN A 512 2.21 9.14 8.74
CA ASN A 512 2.22 10.42 9.44
C ASN A 512 2.93 11.52 8.63
N MET A 513 4.06 11.17 8.02
CA MET A 513 4.83 12.09 7.18
C MET A 513 4.04 12.51 5.95
N TYR A 514 3.27 11.59 5.37
CA TYR A 514 2.35 11.87 4.29
C TYR A 514 1.30 12.93 4.70
N LYS A 515 0.65 12.76 5.86
CA LYS A 515 -0.32 13.75 6.38
C LYS A 515 0.31 15.13 6.60
N LEU A 516 1.51 15.16 7.16
CA LEU A 516 2.27 16.39 7.35
C LEU A 516 2.56 17.07 6.01
N ALA A 517 2.97 16.30 5.01
CA ALA A 517 3.24 16.80 3.67
C ALA A 517 1.97 17.32 2.97
N GLU A 518 0.85 16.58 3.01
CA GLU A 518 -0.43 17.04 2.46
C GLU A 518 -0.90 18.34 3.13
N SER A 519 -0.84 18.40 4.46
CA SER A 519 -1.25 19.59 5.23
C SER A 519 -0.39 20.81 4.88
N ARG A 520 0.92 20.60 4.67
CA ARG A 520 1.86 21.63 4.22
C ARG A 520 1.48 22.15 2.84
N MET A 521 1.17 21.26 1.90
CA MET A 521 0.80 21.62 0.53
C MET A 521 -0.52 22.40 0.49
N GLN A 522 -1.51 22.00 1.29
CA GLN A 522 -2.79 22.69 1.44
C GLN A 522 -2.70 24.02 2.20
N SER A 523 -1.50 24.37 2.67
CA SER A 523 -1.22 25.59 3.43
C SER A 523 -2.05 25.74 4.71
N LEU A 524 -2.38 24.63 5.35
CA LEU A 524 -3.16 24.58 6.58
C LEU A 524 -2.30 24.96 7.80
N GLY A 525 -2.08 26.27 8.03
CA GLY A 525 -1.61 26.85 9.30
C GLY A 525 -0.54 26.05 10.06
N ASP A 526 -0.62 26.07 11.39
CA ASP A 526 0.11 25.13 12.25
C ASP A 526 -0.54 23.75 12.13
N ILE A 527 0.29 22.71 11.96
CA ILE A 527 -0.22 21.35 11.73
C ILE A 527 -0.20 20.61 13.06
N THR A 528 -1.38 20.42 13.64
CA THR A 528 -1.54 19.54 14.80
C THR A 528 -1.65 18.11 14.31
N VAL A 529 -0.58 17.33 14.47
CA VAL A 529 -0.66 15.87 14.33
C VAL A 529 -1.26 15.35 15.64
N SER A 530 -2.58 15.43 15.81
CA SER A 530 -3.20 14.94 17.04
C SER A 530 -3.25 13.42 17.03
N ASP A 531 -2.50 12.83 17.96
CA ASP A 531 -2.41 11.38 18.19
C ASP A 531 -3.77 10.77 18.56
N ALA A 532 -4.56 11.51 19.34
CA ALA A 532 -5.87 11.07 19.82
C ALA A 532 -6.87 10.88 18.68
N GLN A 533 -7.12 11.93 17.88
CA GLN A 533 -8.12 11.86 16.82
C GLN A 533 -7.65 10.93 15.69
N GLY A 534 -6.36 10.94 15.35
CA GLY A 534 -5.80 10.02 14.37
C GLY A 534 -5.95 8.55 14.76
N LYS A 535 -5.66 8.18 16.02
CA LYS A 535 -5.87 6.82 16.54
C LYS A 535 -7.34 6.43 16.53
N ILE A 536 -8.24 7.35 16.90
CA ILE A 536 -9.68 7.11 16.91
C ILE A 536 -10.20 6.87 15.49
N ILE A 537 -9.78 7.71 14.52
CA ILE A 537 -10.13 7.57 13.10
C ILE A 537 -9.64 6.23 12.56
N ALA A 538 -8.36 5.90 12.78
CA ALA A 538 -7.78 4.64 12.29
C ALA A 538 -8.49 3.42 12.89
N ALA A 539 -8.80 3.44 14.19
CA ALA A 539 -9.56 2.38 14.85
C ALA A 539 -11.00 2.29 14.33
N ALA A 540 -11.65 3.43 14.06
CA ALA A 540 -13.00 3.48 13.52
C ALA A 540 -13.07 2.92 12.08
N ASP A 541 -12.15 3.32 11.22
CA ASP A 541 -12.06 2.86 9.83
C ASP A 541 -11.78 1.35 9.74
N HIS A 542 -10.78 0.87 10.49
CA HIS A 542 -10.47 -0.57 10.58
C HIS A 542 -11.62 -1.42 11.18
N SER A 543 -12.59 -0.76 11.82
CA SER A 543 -13.74 -1.43 12.43
C SER A 543 -14.94 -1.58 11.49
N VAL A 544 -14.91 -0.99 10.30
CA VAL A 544 -16.04 -1.03 9.35
C VAL A 544 -16.41 -2.48 9.00
N GLY A 545 -17.71 -2.77 9.06
CA GLY A 545 -18.26 -4.11 8.85
C GLY A 545 -18.17 -5.06 10.06
N ARG A 546 -17.51 -4.67 11.16
CA ARG A 546 -17.36 -5.50 12.36
C ARG A 546 -18.47 -5.23 13.38
N ALA A 547 -18.84 -6.26 14.14
CA ALA A 547 -19.80 -6.16 15.24
C ALA A 547 -19.12 -5.72 16.55
N MET A 548 -18.66 -4.46 16.60
CA MET A 548 -17.78 -3.95 17.67
C MET A 548 -18.38 -4.02 19.10
N TRP A 549 -19.70 -4.13 19.22
CA TRP A 549 -20.42 -4.24 20.48
C TRP A 549 -20.29 -5.59 21.20
N GLN A 550 -19.86 -6.66 20.51
CA GLN A 550 -19.90 -8.03 21.04
C GLN A 550 -19.08 -8.24 22.32
N LYS A 551 -18.00 -7.47 22.52
CA LYS A 551 -17.19 -7.54 23.73
C LYS A 551 -17.90 -6.99 24.98
N TYR A 552 -18.94 -6.19 24.80
CA TYR A 552 -19.59 -5.46 25.90
C TYR A 552 -21.02 -5.92 26.15
N LEU A 553 -21.71 -6.52 25.17
CA LEU A 553 -23.13 -6.83 25.23
C LEU A 553 -23.47 -8.13 24.52
N ALA A 554 -24.33 -8.96 25.12
CA ALA A 554 -24.77 -10.24 24.56
C ALA A 554 -25.87 -10.13 23.48
N GLY A 555 -26.47 -8.95 23.25
CA GLY A 555 -27.71 -8.82 22.45
C GLY A 555 -27.80 -7.65 21.47
N GLY A 556 -26.76 -6.81 21.34
CA GLY A 556 -26.70 -5.69 20.39
C GLY A 556 -27.64 -4.51 20.66
N ARG A 557 -28.64 -4.65 21.54
CA ARG A 557 -29.41 -3.52 22.09
C ARG A 557 -28.44 -2.62 22.88
N LEU A 558 -28.38 -1.33 22.55
CA LEU A 558 -27.36 -0.36 23.03
C LEU A 558 -25.98 -0.50 22.36
N GLY A 559 -25.93 -1.11 21.18
CA GLY A 559 -24.68 -1.35 20.46
C GLY A 559 -23.91 -0.09 20.03
N CYS A 560 -24.52 1.09 19.94
CA CYS A 560 -23.82 2.31 19.49
C CYS A 560 -22.72 2.76 20.45
N ALA A 561 -23.03 2.99 21.72
CA ALA A 561 -22.03 3.39 22.72
C ALA A 561 -21.05 2.26 23.05
N ALA A 562 -21.48 1.01 23.02
CA ALA A 562 -20.59 -0.14 23.15
C ALA A 562 -19.57 -0.22 21.98
N SER A 563 -20.02 0.02 20.74
CA SER A 563 -19.13 0.03 19.58
C SER A 563 -18.16 1.21 19.62
N VAL A 564 -18.63 2.43 19.95
CA VAL A 564 -17.74 3.58 20.15
C VAL A 564 -16.72 3.28 21.25
N SER A 565 -17.16 2.74 22.39
CA SER A 565 -16.25 2.31 23.47
C SER A 565 -15.21 1.32 22.97
N ALA A 566 -15.59 0.31 22.18
CA ALA A 566 -14.66 -0.65 21.59
C ALA A 566 -13.61 0.02 20.69
N VAL A 567 -14.04 0.93 19.81
CA VAL A 567 -13.17 1.72 18.93
C VAL A 567 -12.22 2.59 19.75
N LEU A 568 -12.72 3.28 20.77
CA LEU A 568 -11.92 4.10 21.67
C LEU A 568 -10.90 3.26 22.46
N ASN A 569 -11.27 2.06 22.91
CA ASN A 569 -10.32 1.12 23.53
C ASN A 569 -9.23 0.68 22.55
N GLU A 570 -9.57 0.36 21.31
CA GLU A 570 -8.60 0.03 20.25
C GLU A 570 -7.67 1.23 19.95
N ALA A 571 -8.18 2.46 20.08
CA ALA A 571 -7.43 3.71 19.96
C ALA A 571 -6.62 4.08 21.23
N GLY A 572 -6.60 3.25 22.28
CA GLY A 572 -5.83 3.46 23.50
C GLY A 572 -6.56 4.19 24.64
N PHE A 573 -7.84 4.52 24.47
CA PHE A 573 -8.68 5.12 25.51
C PHE A 573 -9.34 4.02 26.35
N SER A 574 -8.52 3.27 27.09
CA SER A 574 -8.95 2.05 27.81
C SER A 574 -10.03 2.28 28.87
N TYR A 575 -10.24 3.53 29.28
CA TYR A 575 -11.28 3.92 30.23
C TYR A 575 -12.66 3.99 29.58
N ALA A 576 -12.79 4.08 28.25
CA ALA A 576 -14.07 4.16 27.56
C ALA A 576 -14.76 2.78 27.58
N SER A 577 -15.66 2.54 28.52
CA SER A 577 -16.30 1.24 28.74
C SER A 577 -17.83 1.31 28.85
N ALA A 578 -18.38 2.52 28.81
CA ALA A 578 -19.79 2.74 28.98
C ALA A 578 -20.62 2.29 27.76
N VAL A 579 -21.61 1.46 28.03
CA VAL A 579 -22.54 0.92 27.00
C VAL A 579 -23.75 1.83 26.73
N GLY A 580 -23.86 2.97 27.41
CA GLY A 580 -24.94 3.94 27.23
C GLY A 580 -24.40 5.31 26.83
N VAL A 581 -25.03 5.98 25.86
CA VAL A 581 -24.56 7.26 25.27
C VAL A 581 -24.30 8.33 26.33
N SER A 582 -25.25 8.58 27.24
CA SER A 582 -25.06 9.58 28.31
C SER A 582 -23.90 9.21 29.24
N ALA A 583 -23.79 7.93 29.61
CA ALA A 583 -22.74 7.44 30.49
C ALA A 583 -21.37 7.50 29.81
N LEU A 584 -21.31 7.22 28.50
CA LEU A 584 -20.09 7.35 27.71
C LEU A 584 -19.68 8.82 27.62
N GLN A 585 -20.61 9.73 27.31
CA GLN A 585 -20.30 11.16 27.34
C GLN A 585 -19.77 11.60 28.73
N ASP A 586 -20.44 11.20 29.81
CA ASP A 586 -20.01 11.56 31.18
C ASP A 586 -18.62 10.99 31.51
N GLN A 587 -18.36 9.75 31.09
CA GLN A 587 -17.06 9.10 31.24
C GLN A 587 -15.97 9.85 30.46
N LEU A 588 -16.23 10.20 29.19
CA LEU A 588 -15.26 10.95 28.37
C LEU A 588 -14.97 12.33 28.99
N LEU A 589 -15.99 13.06 29.42
CA LEU A 589 -15.82 14.36 30.09
C LEU A 589 -15.02 14.24 31.40
N ALA A 590 -15.28 13.20 32.20
CA ALA A 590 -14.52 12.93 33.42
C ALA A 590 -13.03 12.64 33.15
N HIS A 591 -12.70 12.22 31.94
CA HIS A 591 -11.34 11.96 31.46
C HIS A 591 -10.78 13.10 30.59
N GLY A 592 -11.31 14.32 30.72
CA GLY A 592 -10.72 15.52 30.15
C GLY A 592 -11.12 15.82 28.70
N TRP A 593 -12.10 15.10 28.14
CA TRP A 593 -12.69 15.48 26.86
C TRP A 593 -13.44 16.81 27.01
N THR A 594 -13.55 17.57 25.92
CA THR A 594 -14.24 18.87 25.91
C THR A 594 -15.39 18.85 24.93
N ILE A 595 -16.47 19.59 25.22
CA ILE A 595 -17.59 19.73 24.29
C ILE A 595 -17.26 20.83 23.28
N SER A 596 -17.40 20.52 22.00
CA SER A 596 -17.30 21.44 20.87
C SER A 596 -18.65 21.64 20.19
N GLY A 597 -18.88 22.85 19.67
CA GLY A 597 -20.01 23.17 18.80
C GLY A 597 -19.78 22.83 17.33
N SER A 598 -18.54 22.49 16.95
CA SER A 598 -18.15 22.17 15.58
C SER A 598 -17.50 20.79 15.53
N PRO A 599 -17.97 19.88 14.65
CA PRO A 599 -17.38 18.55 14.50
C PRO A 599 -15.99 18.62 13.90
N ARG A 600 -15.09 17.77 14.39
CA ARG A 600 -13.78 17.48 13.78
C ARG A 600 -13.60 15.97 13.64
N PRO A 601 -12.90 15.49 12.60
CA PRO A 601 -12.55 14.07 12.50
C PRO A 601 -11.90 13.56 13.79
N GLY A 602 -12.34 12.40 14.28
CA GLY A 602 -11.92 11.79 15.54
C GLY A 602 -12.71 12.23 16.78
N ASP A 603 -13.63 13.19 16.66
CA ASP A 603 -14.56 13.52 17.75
C ASP A 603 -15.56 12.38 17.98
N VAL A 604 -16.01 12.22 19.23
CA VAL A 604 -17.17 11.40 19.53
C VAL A 604 -18.42 12.27 19.40
N VAL A 605 -19.33 11.93 18.50
CA VAL A 605 -20.61 12.61 18.37
C VAL A 605 -21.66 11.92 19.25
N CYS A 606 -22.46 12.71 19.97
CA CYS A 606 -23.60 12.24 20.77
C CYS A 606 -24.86 13.02 20.39
N GLY A 607 -25.87 12.31 19.89
CA GLY A 607 -27.16 12.86 19.48
C GLY A 607 -28.26 12.44 20.45
N TYR A 608 -29.09 13.39 20.89
CA TYR A 608 -30.15 13.19 21.87
C TYR A 608 -31.54 13.48 21.30
N ARG A 609 -32.44 12.49 21.38
CA ARG A 609 -33.88 12.64 21.03
C ARG A 609 -34.71 13.18 22.18
N LYS A 610 -34.29 12.91 23.41
CA LYS A 610 -34.84 13.48 24.65
C LYS A 610 -33.71 14.10 25.46
N PRO A 611 -33.98 15.05 26.37
CA PRO A 611 -32.95 15.62 27.23
C PRO A 611 -32.05 14.54 27.86
N LYS A 612 -30.75 14.81 27.93
CA LYS A 612 -29.77 13.90 28.53
C LYS A 612 -30.25 13.46 29.92
N GLY A 613 -30.29 12.15 30.17
CA GLY A 613 -30.77 11.57 31.42
C GLY A 613 -32.23 11.10 31.44
N SER A 614 -32.99 11.29 30.35
CA SER A 614 -34.42 10.91 30.27
C SER A 614 -34.74 9.39 30.22
N GLY A 615 -33.83 8.52 30.67
CA GLY A 615 -34.04 7.08 30.83
C GLY A 615 -33.13 6.15 30.00
N PRO A 616 -33.07 4.85 30.35
CA PRO A 616 -32.21 3.87 29.69
C PRO A 616 -32.84 3.33 28.39
N GLY A 617 -32.43 3.86 27.24
CA GLY A 617 -32.63 3.23 25.93
C GLY A 617 -33.43 4.03 24.89
N GLY A 618 -33.02 3.96 23.63
CA GLY A 618 -33.73 4.47 22.44
C GLY A 618 -33.80 5.99 22.26
N SER A 619 -33.33 6.76 23.24
CA SER A 619 -33.45 8.23 23.24
C SER A 619 -32.16 8.96 22.87
N ALA A 620 -31.10 8.23 22.52
CA ALA A 620 -29.81 8.80 22.13
C ALA A 620 -29.04 7.86 21.19
N HIS A 621 -28.09 8.42 20.45
CA HIS A 621 -27.18 7.71 19.55
C HIS A 621 -25.77 8.30 19.63
N THR A 622 -24.75 7.52 19.26
CA THR A 622 -23.37 7.99 19.25
C THR A 622 -22.54 7.33 18.16
N GLY A 623 -21.52 8.04 17.68
CA GLY A 623 -20.58 7.61 16.66
C GLY A 623 -19.26 8.36 16.78
N ILE A 624 -18.35 8.08 15.84
CA ILE A 624 -17.08 8.80 15.64
C ILE A 624 -17.22 9.68 14.41
N VAL A 625 -16.81 10.94 14.48
CA VAL A 625 -16.74 11.82 13.31
C VAL A 625 -15.56 11.40 12.43
N GLY A 626 -15.79 11.18 11.14
CA GLY A 626 -14.77 10.91 10.14
C GLY A 626 -14.45 12.10 9.25
N PRO A 627 -13.46 11.97 8.36
CA PRO A 627 -13.14 13.01 7.36
C PRO A 627 -14.32 13.37 6.44
N ASP A 628 -15.13 12.38 6.09
CA ASP A 628 -16.20 12.46 5.09
C ASP A 628 -17.61 12.16 5.65
N GLY A 629 -17.73 11.95 6.96
CA GLY A 629 -18.99 11.55 7.58
C GLY A 629 -18.86 11.20 9.05
N THR A 630 -19.56 10.15 9.46
CA THR A 630 -19.46 9.54 10.78
C THR A 630 -19.43 8.04 10.67
N TRP A 631 -18.73 7.38 11.57
CA TRP A 631 -18.86 5.94 11.80
C TRP A 631 -19.71 5.67 13.02
N ASP A 632 -20.69 4.78 12.88
CA ASP A 632 -21.55 4.40 13.98
C ASP A 632 -22.07 2.96 13.82
N ASN A 633 -22.75 2.46 14.85
CA ASN A 633 -23.39 1.16 14.82
C ASN A 633 -24.90 1.33 14.79
N HIS A 634 -25.51 0.92 13.69
CA HIS A 634 -26.96 0.91 13.54
C HIS A 634 -27.55 -0.30 14.25
N SER A 635 -28.51 -0.06 15.15
CA SER A 635 -29.18 -1.15 15.88
C SER A 635 -29.91 -2.16 14.97
N SER A 636 -30.25 -1.76 13.74
CA SER A 636 -30.88 -2.62 12.72
C SER A 636 -29.89 -3.57 12.06
N THR A 637 -28.67 -3.12 11.76
CA THR A 637 -27.65 -3.90 11.04
C THR A 637 -26.66 -4.58 11.99
N LYS A 638 -26.50 -4.04 13.21
CA LYS A 638 -25.56 -4.49 14.25
C LYS A 638 -24.10 -4.47 13.81
N ILE A 639 -23.78 -3.74 12.76
CA ILE A 639 -22.42 -3.57 12.23
C ILE A 639 -22.02 -2.10 12.32
N TRP A 640 -20.72 -1.88 12.47
CA TRP A 640 -20.11 -0.57 12.35
C TRP A 640 -20.07 -0.15 10.88
N SER A 641 -20.62 1.02 10.54
CA SER A 641 -20.79 1.50 9.16
C SER A 641 -20.55 2.99 9.04
N HIS A 642 -20.39 3.48 7.80
CA HIS A 642 -20.35 4.90 7.49
C HIS A 642 -21.75 5.47 7.33
N ASP A 643 -21.93 6.66 7.87
CA ASP A 643 -23.10 7.52 7.72
C ASP A 643 -22.66 8.94 7.35
N PRO A 644 -23.50 9.71 6.65
CA PRO A 644 -23.21 11.11 6.41
C PRO A 644 -23.31 11.91 7.72
N LEU A 645 -22.41 12.88 7.92
CA LEU A 645 -22.44 13.77 9.09
C LEU A 645 -23.78 14.53 9.21
N SER A 646 -24.47 14.76 8.09
CA SER A 646 -25.80 15.37 8.05
C SER A 646 -26.89 14.56 8.78
N ALA A 647 -26.65 13.28 9.09
CA ALA A 647 -27.54 12.48 9.94
C ALA A 647 -27.63 13.03 11.38
N TRP A 648 -26.63 13.79 11.83
CA TRP A 648 -26.55 14.37 13.18
C TRP A 648 -27.13 15.79 13.23
N ASN A 649 -28.44 15.90 13.00
CA ASN A 649 -29.15 17.19 12.94
C ASN A 649 -30.27 17.31 13.98
N ARG A 650 -30.82 18.53 14.14
CA ARG A 650 -31.89 18.83 15.11
C ARG A 650 -33.22 18.12 14.83
N HIS A 651 -33.46 17.66 13.61
CA HIS A 651 -34.66 16.88 13.31
C HIS A 651 -34.53 15.45 13.85
N ALA A 652 -33.38 14.82 13.66
CA ALA A 652 -33.08 13.49 14.19
C ALA A 652 -32.84 13.50 15.72
N TYR A 653 -32.27 14.59 16.24
CA TYR A 653 -31.87 14.76 17.63
C TYR A 653 -32.34 16.12 18.18
N PRO A 654 -33.66 16.29 18.42
CA PRO A 654 -34.24 17.56 18.84
C PRO A 654 -33.78 18.05 20.21
N ALA A 655 -33.29 17.16 21.07
CA ALA A 655 -32.74 17.55 22.37
C ALA A 655 -31.27 17.97 22.31
N GLY A 656 -30.63 17.86 21.13
CA GLY A 656 -29.29 18.39 20.88
C GLY A 656 -28.32 17.36 20.31
N VAL A 657 -27.27 17.87 19.69
CA VAL A 657 -26.09 17.12 19.24
C VAL A 657 -24.88 17.79 19.88
N VAL A 658 -23.99 17.00 20.43
CA VAL A 658 -22.70 17.47 20.97
C VAL A 658 -21.56 16.67 20.35
N PHE A 659 -20.44 17.34 20.15
CA PHE A 659 -19.19 16.74 19.71
C PHE A 659 -18.21 16.78 20.87
N LEU A 660 -17.65 15.64 21.22
CA LEU A 660 -16.68 15.51 22.29
C LEU A 660 -15.30 15.40 21.65
N HIS A 661 -14.47 16.38 21.94
CA HIS A 661 -13.09 16.46 21.47
C HIS A 661 -12.16 15.78 22.50
N PRO A 662 -11.29 14.85 22.08
CA PRO A 662 -10.42 14.16 23.00
C PRO A 662 -9.40 15.10 23.66
N PRO A 663 -8.95 14.81 24.89
CA PRO A 663 -7.87 15.56 25.52
C PRO A 663 -6.60 15.45 24.68
N GLY A 664 -5.92 16.58 24.47
CA GLY A 664 -4.71 16.62 23.66
C GLY A 664 -4.95 16.54 22.15
N ALA A 665 -6.15 16.90 21.67
CA ALA A 665 -6.43 17.13 20.26
C ALA A 665 -6.35 18.61 19.85
#